data_AF-A0A974NBP9-F1
#
_entry.id   AF-A0A974NBP9-F1
#
_cell.length_a   1.000
_cell.length_b   1.000
_cell.length_c   1.000
_cell.angle_alpha   90.00
_cell.angle_beta   90.00
_cell.angle_gamma   90.00
#
_symmetry.space_group_name_H-M   'P 1'
#
loop_
_entity.id
_entity.type
_entity.pdbx_description
1 polymer ?
#
loop_
_entity_poly.entity_id
_entity_poly.type
_entity_poly.pdbx_seq_one_letter_code
_entity_poly.pdbx_strand_id
1 'polypeptide(L)'
;MTFSFFDFTMAVTKWLSTAPDEARERLKPSSWKTIYSTADKQGEHLAFSPDTIARVALDGDAGLRDRVAVPLADMLNQRFGAPQASPSAEPPAASSPAAEPPAAESPASRQGTPPPAQVPPPRQEAAAPTPAPPAQPAPPQAAPAPQAPQARPVDGPAPVTGPAVPAPAALPEPAPEAPQPAPAWVFPDFDYSRPDRDQVGVDGGTHHAVTVQRVDGTLLYRWEDPGEDEVYRVVVSDTEDPYVPDDFEQVAVTEDLEARDTTPPTTAVRFVTVWGYTRPSSKTSVLGQGRRVASAVVVHPLQGWTLSFDTMTRAVEGRWNPPTAPADGQVTVLTARLPVDKPVGRYLRGMAWLSCQIPNNGAGFQDSDGLVGGRKHTYVAAVEVTVSGQTYTSAPQVAHITPELVREAVTDLSAHQQAQGAEGVRGTLLSVTWTQNPLSDVVVYRTDSPVDAAALAQGTLATSQLESAGLKESDVITSAAGLSATEDPNRQLRTLEKVVWPEGSQWDTCYLTPVTRHEDGTSTIGTPVQLKRAGGIRNATLRRRGSWDLVTFTWPGDATSVELRALPVDQPFDPDVPPLVSVNQDRYRTDGGCMVPGGLPAEGSTVYLNSLTYHGGQQITSAPVSLEAPPLWRYRYTLKWPLMKKVTLFGALVEVEVVSQVGITRQDDAVGMSLVYNPDHFPLHAGDGQPVPLYLERPTKDGGQETHTAVLLPPHGVPMSMWFDHKDLGPGYVRLLVNARPAVAGTEGHGHALECYALTDPPLSLLRKR
;
A
#
# COMPACT_ATOMS: atom_id res chain seq x y z
N MET A 1 23.13 -8.58 -16.53
CA MET A 1 21.91 -9.33 -16.21
C MET A 1 21.35 -9.89 -17.51
N THR A 2 21.36 -11.20 -17.69
CA THR A 2 20.63 -11.84 -18.78
C THR A 2 19.14 -11.85 -18.43
N PHE A 3 18.34 -11.05 -19.15
CA PHE A 3 16.89 -11.05 -18.96
C PHE A 3 16.30 -12.43 -19.28
N SER A 4 15.49 -12.97 -18.38
CA SER A 4 14.87 -14.28 -18.58
C SER A 4 13.54 -14.15 -19.32
N PHE A 5 13.10 -15.24 -19.97
CA PHE A 5 11.74 -15.28 -20.53
C PHE A 5 10.67 -15.07 -19.45
N PHE A 6 10.93 -15.49 -18.20
CA PHE A 6 10.07 -15.25 -17.07
C PHE A 6 9.86 -13.74 -16.80
N ASP A 7 10.94 -12.94 -16.79
CA ASP A 7 10.86 -11.49 -16.60
C ASP A 7 10.05 -10.81 -17.70
N PHE A 8 10.21 -11.27 -18.94
CA PHE A 8 9.41 -10.84 -20.08
C PHE A 8 7.91 -11.15 -19.88
N THR A 9 7.57 -12.39 -19.49
CA THR A 9 6.16 -12.76 -19.26
C THR A 9 5.51 -11.93 -18.14
N MET A 10 6.26 -11.61 -17.08
CA MET A 10 5.78 -10.75 -15.99
C MET A 10 5.53 -9.32 -16.46
N ALA A 11 6.42 -8.77 -17.28
CA ALA A 11 6.26 -7.43 -17.84
C ALA A 11 5.02 -7.33 -18.75
N VAL A 12 4.83 -8.30 -19.66
CA VAL A 12 3.67 -8.35 -20.55
C VAL A 12 2.37 -8.55 -19.77
N THR A 13 2.36 -9.46 -18.77
CA THR A 13 1.18 -9.70 -17.92
C THR A 13 0.78 -8.44 -17.15
N LYS A 14 1.75 -7.72 -16.59
CA LYS A 14 1.51 -6.46 -15.88
C LYS A 14 0.97 -5.39 -16.83
N TRP A 15 1.55 -5.24 -18.01
CA TRP A 15 1.10 -4.25 -18.99
C TRP A 15 -0.30 -4.54 -19.51
N LEU A 16 -0.66 -5.80 -19.75
CA LEU A 16 -2.01 -6.21 -20.18
C LEU A 16 -3.10 -5.86 -19.17
N SER A 17 -2.79 -5.73 -17.88
CA SER A 17 -3.75 -5.28 -16.86
C SER A 17 -4.22 -3.83 -17.08
N THR A 18 -3.40 -3.00 -17.72
CA THR A 18 -3.66 -1.58 -18.01
C THR A 18 -3.84 -1.27 -19.50
N ALA A 19 -3.66 -2.26 -20.38
CA ALA A 19 -3.76 -2.10 -21.83
C ALA A 19 -5.23 -2.10 -22.35
N PRO A 20 -5.48 -1.57 -23.56
CA PRO A 20 -6.78 -1.64 -24.23
C PRO A 20 -7.27 -3.07 -24.44
N ASP A 21 -8.59 -3.29 -24.53
CA ASP A 21 -9.18 -4.61 -24.69
C ASP A 21 -8.69 -5.32 -25.96
N GLU A 22 -8.41 -4.57 -27.04
CA GLU A 22 -7.84 -5.15 -28.27
C GLU A 22 -6.47 -5.80 -28.05
N ALA A 23 -5.66 -5.29 -27.11
CA ALA A 23 -4.39 -5.88 -26.75
C ALA A 23 -4.58 -7.22 -26.01
N ARG A 24 -5.58 -7.33 -25.13
CA ARG A 24 -5.88 -8.55 -24.36
C ARG A 24 -6.45 -9.66 -25.24
N GLU A 25 -7.27 -9.30 -26.22
CA GLU A 25 -7.86 -10.26 -27.16
C GLU A 25 -6.86 -10.82 -28.17
N ARG A 26 -5.89 -9.99 -28.60
CA ARG A 26 -4.97 -10.32 -29.70
C ARG A 26 -3.59 -10.80 -29.24
N LEU A 27 -3.06 -10.33 -28.11
CA LEU A 27 -1.77 -10.81 -27.57
C LEU A 27 -1.95 -12.07 -26.70
N LYS A 28 -2.27 -13.19 -27.35
CA LYS A 28 -2.40 -14.49 -26.67
C LYS A 28 -1.07 -14.94 -26.05
N PRO A 29 -1.08 -15.61 -24.88
CA PRO A 29 0.15 -16.15 -24.26
C PRO A 29 1.02 -17.00 -25.19
N SER A 30 0.41 -17.65 -26.19
CA SER A 30 1.12 -18.42 -27.22
C SER A 30 2.05 -17.59 -28.11
N SER A 31 1.81 -16.28 -28.30
CA SER A 31 2.65 -15.41 -29.12
C SER A 31 3.82 -14.80 -28.34
N TRP A 32 3.81 -14.88 -27.01
CA TRP A 32 4.80 -14.22 -26.14
C TRP A 32 6.21 -14.77 -26.34
N LYS A 33 6.34 -16.10 -26.48
CA LYS A 33 7.63 -16.73 -26.77
C LYS A 33 8.19 -16.28 -28.13
N THR A 34 7.32 -16.14 -29.12
CA THR A 34 7.67 -15.65 -30.45
C THR A 34 8.12 -14.18 -30.39
N ILE A 35 7.37 -13.31 -29.71
CA ILE A 35 7.74 -11.89 -29.52
C ILE A 35 9.10 -11.78 -28.81
N TYR A 36 9.29 -12.53 -27.71
CA TYR A 36 10.56 -12.53 -26.98
C TYR A 36 11.74 -12.95 -27.87
N SER A 37 11.55 -13.97 -28.70
CA SER A 37 12.58 -14.44 -29.62
C SER A 37 12.92 -13.45 -30.76
N THR A 38 12.07 -12.46 -31.01
CA THR A 38 12.31 -11.42 -32.02
C THR A 38 13.09 -10.22 -31.50
N ALA A 39 13.41 -10.20 -30.20
CA ALA A 39 14.22 -9.14 -29.62
C ALA A 39 15.64 -9.12 -30.22
N ASP A 40 16.08 -7.94 -30.65
CA ASP A 40 17.47 -7.72 -31.02
C ASP A 40 18.32 -7.63 -29.75
N LYS A 41 19.38 -8.44 -29.66
CA LYS A 41 20.21 -8.54 -28.47
C LYS A 41 21.39 -7.59 -28.60
N GLN A 42 21.35 -6.50 -27.83
CA GLN A 42 22.40 -5.48 -27.81
C GLN A 42 23.17 -5.55 -26.49
N GLY A 43 24.16 -6.44 -26.44
CA GLY A 43 24.90 -6.74 -25.20
C GLY A 43 23.98 -7.33 -24.13
N GLU A 44 23.85 -6.64 -22.99
CA GLU A 44 22.97 -7.03 -21.87
C GLU A 44 21.53 -6.50 -22.02
N HIS A 45 21.19 -5.86 -23.15
CA HIS A 45 19.88 -5.24 -23.40
C HIS A 45 19.12 -5.91 -24.54
N LEU A 46 17.79 -5.78 -24.52
CA LEU A 46 16.89 -6.25 -25.56
C LEU A 46 16.19 -5.06 -26.22
N ALA A 47 16.18 -5.05 -27.55
CA ALA A 47 15.44 -4.07 -28.35
C ALA A 47 14.30 -4.75 -29.12
N PHE A 48 13.09 -4.23 -28.97
CA PHE A 48 11.87 -4.73 -29.56
C PHE A 48 11.36 -3.75 -30.62
N SER A 49 11.11 -4.26 -31.82
CA SER A 49 10.56 -3.48 -32.94
C SER A 49 9.02 -3.58 -32.97
N PRO A 50 8.28 -2.46 -32.97
CA PRO A 50 6.83 -2.47 -33.16
C PRO A 50 6.40 -3.19 -34.45
N ASP A 51 7.14 -2.99 -35.53
CA ASP A 51 6.90 -3.59 -36.85
C ASP A 51 6.99 -5.11 -36.80
N THR A 52 8.00 -5.59 -36.07
CA THR A 52 8.23 -7.02 -35.93
C THR A 52 7.16 -7.64 -35.05
N ILE A 53 6.79 -7.00 -33.94
CA ILE A 53 5.69 -7.41 -33.06
C ILE A 53 4.36 -7.48 -33.81
N ALA A 54 4.03 -6.43 -34.58
CA ALA A 54 2.80 -6.40 -35.36
C ALA A 54 2.74 -7.56 -36.36
N ARG A 55 3.87 -7.89 -37.01
CA ARG A 55 3.95 -9.01 -37.94
C ARG A 55 3.84 -10.38 -37.27
N VAL A 56 4.51 -10.59 -36.13
CA VAL A 56 4.58 -11.93 -35.51
C VAL A 56 3.45 -12.25 -34.53
N ALA A 57 2.76 -11.23 -34.02
CA ALA A 57 1.74 -11.40 -32.99
C ALA A 57 0.37 -10.79 -33.32
N LEU A 58 0.29 -9.91 -34.33
CA LEU A 58 -0.94 -9.18 -34.70
C LEU A 58 -1.27 -9.32 -36.19
N ASP A 59 -0.79 -10.38 -36.83
CA ASP A 59 -1.05 -10.73 -38.24
C ASP A 59 -0.74 -9.62 -39.28
N GLY A 60 0.10 -8.64 -38.90
CA GLY A 60 0.46 -7.51 -39.77
C GLY A 60 -0.61 -6.42 -39.91
N ASP A 61 -1.62 -6.38 -39.04
CA ASP A 61 -2.69 -5.37 -39.06
C ASP A 61 -2.16 -3.97 -38.72
N ALA A 62 -2.22 -3.05 -39.70
CA ALA A 62 -1.77 -1.67 -39.54
C ALA A 62 -2.56 -0.88 -38.47
N GLY A 63 -3.83 -1.21 -38.23
CA GLY A 63 -4.66 -0.57 -37.20
C GLY A 63 -4.30 -0.99 -35.78
N LEU A 64 -3.73 -2.19 -35.61
CA LEU A 64 -3.25 -2.72 -34.33
C LEU A 64 -1.79 -2.40 -34.05
N ARG A 65 -1.00 -2.08 -35.08
CA ARG A 65 0.38 -1.63 -34.93
C ARG A 65 0.48 -0.42 -33.99
N ASP A 66 -0.24 0.66 -34.28
CA ASP A 66 -0.13 1.91 -33.52
C ASP A 66 -0.79 1.81 -32.14
N ARG A 67 -1.84 0.99 -32.01
CA ARG A 67 -2.62 0.84 -30.77
C ARG A 67 -2.09 -0.21 -29.81
N VAL A 68 -1.38 -1.23 -30.31
CA VAL A 68 -0.94 -2.39 -29.52
C VAL A 68 0.56 -2.62 -29.65
N ALA A 69 1.11 -2.68 -30.87
CA ALA A 69 2.53 -3.01 -31.05
C ALA A 69 3.47 -1.88 -30.60
N VAL A 70 3.15 -0.62 -30.89
CA VAL A 70 3.96 0.55 -30.48
C VAL A 70 3.98 0.68 -28.96
N PRO A 71 2.84 0.73 -28.24
CA PRO A 71 2.87 0.86 -26.78
C PRO A 71 3.49 -0.37 -26.07
N LEU A 72 3.34 -1.56 -26.65
CA LEU A 72 3.98 -2.78 -26.14
C LEU A 72 5.51 -2.70 -26.31
N ALA A 73 5.99 -2.32 -27.50
CA ALA A 73 7.42 -2.17 -27.77
C ALA A 73 8.06 -1.10 -26.87
N ASP A 74 7.39 0.05 -26.68
CA ASP A 74 7.88 1.12 -25.80
C ASP A 74 8.02 0.65 -24.36
N MET A 75 7.02 -0.06 -23.83
CA MET A 75 7.08 -0.64 -22.48
C MET A 75 8.22 -1.67 -22.36
N LEU A 76 8.36 -2.56 -23.35
CA LEU A 76 9.42 -3.56 -23.34
C LEU A 76 10.81 -2.92 -23.46
N ASN A 77 10.98 -1.89 -24.29
CA ASN A 77 12.24 -1.18 -24.47
C ASN A 77 12.60 -0.31 -23.27
N GLN A 78 11.62 0.27 -22.57
CA GLN A 78 11.87 0.96 -21.29
C GLN A 78 12.34 -0.02 -20.19
N ARG A 79 11.88 -1.26 -20.22
CA ARG A 79 12.16 -2.26 -19.17
C ARG A 79 13.38 -3.13 -19.45
N PHE A 80 13.64 -3.44 -20.71
CA PHE A 80 14.70 -4.36 -21.15
C PHE A 80 15.76 -3.70 -22.04
N GLY A 81 15.48 -2.51 -22.59
CA GLY A 81 16.40 -1.77 -23.45
C GLY A 81 17.47 -1.01 -22.67
N ALA A 82 18.41 -0.41 -23.40
CA ALA A 82 19.43 0.45 -22.83
C ALA A 82 18.82 1.76 -22.30
N PRO A 83 19.38 2.39 -21.24
CA PRO A 83 18.96 3.71 -20.79
C PRO A 83 19.04 4.70 -21.96
N GLN A 84 17.90 5.18 -22.44
CA GLN A 84 17.90 6.13 -23.54
C GLN A 84 18.47 7.47 -23.07
N ALA A 85 19.56 7.91 -23.70
CA ALA A 85 19.92 9.32 -23.72
C ALA A 85 18.75 10.08 -24.35
N SER A 86 18.28 11.15 -23.69
CA SER A 86 17.15 11.97 -24.13
C SER A 86 17.24 12.31 -25.62
N PRO A 87 16.12 12.33 -26.37
CA PRO A 87 16.15 12.65 -27.78
C PRO A 87 16.66 14.08 -27.98
N SER A 88 17.77 14.16 -28.71
CA SER A 88 18.37 15.41 -29.16
C SER A 88 17.36 16.14 -30.04
N ALA A 89 16.87 17.29 -29.58
CA ALA A 89 16.26 18.28 -30.45
C ALA A 89 17.36 18.76 -31.41
N GLU A 90 17.20 18.51 -32.70
CA GLU A 90 18.07 19.03 -33.75
C GLU A 90 17.61 20.46 -34.11
N PRO A 91 18.43 21.49 -33.89
CA PRO A 91 18.17 22.85 -34.37
C PRO A 91 18.74 23.04 -35.80
N PRO A 92 18.20 23.97 -36.62
CA PRO A 92 18.78 24.22 -37.93
C PRO A 92 20.04 25.09 -37.82
N ALA A 93 21.12 24.59 -38.42
CA ALA A 93 22.27 25.22 -39.07
C ALA A 93 22.79 26.60 -38.57
N ALA A 94 24.05 26.64 -38.13
CA ALA A 94 25.17 27.26 -38.86
C ALA A 94 26.48 27.33 -38.04
N SER A 95 27.56 26.82 -38.64
CA SER A 95 28.97 27.30 -38.57
C SER A 95 29.73 27.36 -37.22
N SER A 96 30.75 26.49 -37.11
CA SER A 96 31.88 26.49 -36.14
C SER A 96 32.76 27.77 -36.19
N PRO A 97 33.87 27.92 -35.42
CA PRO A 97 34.42 27.11 -34.30
C PRO A 97 34.92 27.98 -33.09
N ALA A 98 35.33 27.33 -31.98
CA ALA A 98 36.71 27.42 -31.42
C ALA A 98 36.82 27.10 -29.92
N ALA A 99 37.91 26.37 -29.63
CA ALA A 99 38.78 26.42 -28.46
C ALA A 99 38.55 25.47 -27.26
N GLU A 100 39.65 24.79 -26.98
CA GLU A 100 40.01 23.79 -25.96
C GLU A 100 40.23 24.40 -24.53
N PRO A 101 40.51 23.56 -23.51
CA PRO A 101 40.29 23.78 -22.06
C PRO A 101 41.57 24.33 -21.35
N PRO A 102 41.81 24.39 -20.00
CA PRO A 102 41.73 23.27 -19.01
C PRO A 102 41.52 23.60 -17.49
N ALA A 103 41.46 22.53 -16.69
CA ALA A 103 42.13 22.24 -15.40
C ALA A 103 41.84 22.98 -14.05
N ALA A 104 41.50 22.13 -13.06
CA ALA A 104 42.09 21.93 -11.71
C ALA A 104 42.14 23.07 -10.66
N GLU A 105 41.66 22.78 -9.43
CA GLU A 105 42.49 22.53 -8.21
C GLU A 105 41.66 22.46 -6.90
N SER A 106 42.21 21.73 -5.92
CA SER A 106 41.67 21.35 -4.59
C SER A 106 41.47 22.51 -3.58
N PRO A 107 40.70 22.30 -2.48
CA PRO A 107 40.52 23.30 -1.43
C PRO A 107 41.38 23.07 -0.17
N ALA A 108 41.72 24.16 0.52
CA ALA A 108 42.32 24.20 1.86
C ALA A 108 41.49 25.05 2.84
N SER A 109 41.62 24.70 4.12
CA SER A 109 40.87 25.04 5.33
C SER A 109 40.78 26.52 5.74
N ARG A 110 39.76 26.86 6.55
CA ARG A 110 39.92 27.65 7.81
C ARG A 110 38.70 27.59 8.74
N GLN A 111 39.02 27.58 10.04
CA GLN A 111 38.17 27.48 11.24
C GLN A 111 37.51 28.82 11.62
N GLY A 112 36.43 28.73 12.40
CA GLY A 112 35.88 29.82 13.23
C GLY A 112 34.79 29.33 14.18
N THR A 113 35.11 29.23 15.47
CA THR A 113 34.30 28.76 16.61
C THR A 113 33.35 29.86 17.16
N PRO A 114 32.16 29.54 17.70
CA PRO A 114 31.41 30.45 18.58
C PRO A 114 31.42 30.02 20.08
N PRO A 115 31.20 30.96 21.02
CA PRO A 115 31.27 30.71 22.48
C PRO A 115 29.96 30.19 23.12
N PRO A 116 30.01 29.65 24.36
CA PRO A 116 28.95 28.81 24.93
C PRO A 116 27.85 29.53 25.72
N ALA A 117 26.69 28.88 25.77
CA ALA A 117 25.46 29.27 26.45
C ALA A 117 25.57 29.26 27.99
N GLN A 118 24.95 30.25 28.63
CA GLN A 118 24.80 30.35 30.08
C GLN A 118 23.59 29.56 30.57
N VAL A 119 23.81 28.72 31.58
CA VAL A 119 22.80 27.92 32.30
C VAL A 119 22.30 28.72 33.52
N PRO A 120 20.98 28.89 33.72
CA PRO A 120 20.45 29.41 34.98
C PRO A 120 20.27 28.29 36.03
N PRO A 121 20.38 28.60 37.34
CA PRO A 121 20.37 27.63 38.42
C PRO A 121 18.95 27.12 38.77
N PRO A 122 18.83 25.94 39.40
CA PRO A 122 17.53 25.36 39.77
C PRO A 122 16.91 26.11 40.96
N ARG A 123 15.63 26.47 40.85
CA ARG A 123 14.81 26.95 41.98
C ARG A 123 14.29 25.75 42.78
N GLN A 124 14.45 25.82 44.09
CA GLN A 124 13.86 24.92 45.08
C GLN A 124 12.36 25.18 45.27
N GLU A 125 11.65 24.07 45.44
CA GLU A 125 10.47 23.80 46.29
C GLU A 125 9.27 24.77 46.30
N ALA A 126 8.15 24.26 45.78
CA ALA A 126 6.84 24.43 46.41
C ALA A 126 6.17 23.05 46.48
N ALA A 127 5.83 22.65 47.71
CA ALA A 127 5.31 21.34 48.08
C ALA A 127 3.90 21.06 47.50
N ALA A 128 3.73 19.87 46.94
CA ALA A 128 2.42 19.23 46.76
C ALA A 128 2.24 18.18 47.87
N PRO A 129 1.01 17.94 48.36
CA PRO A 129 0.75 17.16 49.57
C PRO A 129 0.99 15.66 49.37
N THR A 130 1.57 15.06 50.40
CA THR A 130 1.84 13.64 50.60
C THR A 130 0.60 12.75 50.40
N PRO A 131 0.63 11.72 49.54
CA PRO A 131 -0.23 10.56 49.65
C PRO A 131 0.31 9.60 50.72
N ALA A 132 -0.59 9.09 51.56
CA ALA A 132 -0.26 8.14 52.62
C ALA A 132 0.38 6.84 52.08
N PRO A 133 1.38 6.24 52.78
CA PRO A 133 1.99 4.99 52.37
C PRO A 133 1.05 3.78 52.47
N PRO A 134 1.28 2.74 51.64
CA PRO A 134 0.49 1.52 51.58
C PRO A 134 0.70 0.65 52.83
N ALA A 135 -0.39 0.03 53.30
CA ALA A 135 -0.31 -1.05 54.28
C ALA A 135 0.31 -2.29 53.62
N GLN A 136 1.51 -2.65 54.07
CA GLN A 136 2.21 -3.90 53.75
C GLN A 136 2.10 -4.90 54.93
N PRO A 137 2.43 -6.18 54.70
CA PRO A 137 1.59 -7.34 55.03
C PRO A 137 1.95 -8.02 56.37
N ALA A 138 1.00 -8.80 56.90
CA ALA A 138 1.28 -9.78 57.96
C ALA A 138 1.56 -11.18 57.35
N PRO A 139 2.65 -11.87 57.74
CA PRO A 139 3.07 -13.18 57.20
C PRO A 139 2.76 -14.33 58.19
N PRO A 140 3.33 -15.53 58.01
CA PRO A 140 2.75 -16.71 57.35
C PRO A 140 2.23 -17.76 58.34
N GLN A 141 1.31 -18.64 57.92
CA GLN A 141 1.11 -19.93 58.59
C GLN A 141 1.55 -21.08 57.70
N ALA A 142 2.52 -21.82 58.24
CA ALA A 142 3.19 -22.95 57.65
C ALA A 142 2.36 -24.24 57.78
N ALA A 143 2.71 -25.17 56.88
CA ALA A 143 2.13 -26.49 56.62
C ALA A 143 2.00 -27.44 57.82
N PRO A 144 1.33 -28.57 57.58
CA PRO A 144 1.95 -29.84 57.93
C PRO A 144 1.96 -30.83 56.76
N ALA A 145 3.16 -31.31 56.44
CA ALA A 145 3.46 -32.66 55.95
C ALA A 145 4.54 -33.19 56.92
N PRO A 146 4.61 -34.50 57.26
CA PRO A 146 4.62 -35.60 56.29
C PRO A 146 3.94 -36.92 56.76
N GLN A 147 3.66 -37.85 55.84
CA GLN A 147 3.96 -39.30 55.92
C GLN A 147 3.20 -40.14 54.88
N ALA A 148 3.96 -40.81 54.01
CA ALA A 148 3.70 -42.18 53.53
C ALA A 148 4.56 -43.14 54.42
N PRO A 149 4.46 -44.49 54.40
CA PRO A 149 3.75 -45.39 53.46
C PRO A 149 3.01 -46.57 54.13
N GLN A 150 2.09 -47.24 53.40
CA GLN A 150 1.72 -48.69 53.46
C GLN A 150 0.38 -48.90 52.68
N ALA A 151 0.37 -49.55 51.51
CA ALA A 151 0.32 -51.01 51.26
C ALA A 151 -1.12 -51.58 51.17
N ARG A 152 -1.61 -51.69 49.92
CA ARG A 152 -2.51 -52.69 49.26
C ARG A 152 -3.75 -53.25 49.99
N PRO A 153 -4.85 -53.40 49.23
CA PRO A 153 -5.14 -54.67 48.52
C PRO A 153 -5.36 -54.39 47.01
N VAL A 154 -4.52 -54.91 46.11
CA VAL A 154 -4.82 -56.10 45.28
C VAL A 154 -6.29 -56.52 45.31
N ASP A 155 -7.08 -56.03 44.37
CA ASP A 155 -8.18 -56.83 43.83
C ASP A 155 -7.57 -57.86 42.86
N GLY A 156 -7.72 -59.11 43.26
CA GLY A 156 -7.34 -60.30 42.51
C GLY A 156 -8.28 -60.58 41.34
N PRO A 157 -8.01 -61.67 40.61
CA PRO A 157 -8.27 -61.79 39.19
C PRO A 157 -9.72 -62.17 38.89
N ALA A 158 -10.29 -61.52 37.87
CA ALA A 158 -11.42 -62.08 37.12
C ALA A 158 -10.89 -63.13 36.11
N PRO A 159 -11.73 -64.09 35.71
CA PRO A 159 -11.42 -65.52 35.80
C PRO A 159 -10.54 -66.06 34.68
N VAL A 160 -9.69 -67.02 35.07
CA VAL A 160 -9.16 -68.08 34.20
C VAL A 160 -10.32 -68.88 33.62
N THR A 161 -10.70 -68.57 32.38
CA THR A 161 -11.31 -69.56 31.50
C THR A 161 -10.21 -70.47 30.98
N GLY A 162 -10.34 -71.76 31.30
CA GLY A 162 -9.53 -72.82 30.72
C GLY A 162 -9.63 -72.88 29.20
N PRO A 163 -8.82 -73.75 28.57
CA PRO A 163 -8.54 -73.71 27.15
C PRO A 163 -9.84 -73.87 26.35
N ALA A 164 -10.17 -72.87 25.55
CA ALA A 164 -11.12 -73.06 24.47
C ALA A 164 -10.53 -74.11 23.53
N VAL A 165 -11.18 -75.26 23.48
CA VAL A 165 -11.03 -76.24 22.41
C VAL A 165 -11.11 -75.45 21.09
N PRO A 166 -10.16 -75.64 20.15
CA PRO A 166 -10.22 -74.97 18.88
C PRO A 166 -11.54 -75.34 18.20
N ALA A 167 -12.31 -74.34 17.80
CA ALA A 167 -13.32 -74.54 16.76
C ALA A 167 -12.61 -75.20 15.56
N PRO A 168 -13.26 -76.12 14.84
CA PRO A 168 -12.62 -76.86 13.76
C PRO A 168 -11.96 -75.86 12.83
N ALA A 169 -10.66 -76.05 12.60
CA ALA A 169 -9.97 -75.40 11.51
C ALA A 169 -10.92 -75.47 10.31
N ALA A 170 -11.35 -74.30 9.81
CA ALA A 170 -11.86 -74.25 8.46
C ALA A 170 -10.83 -75.00 7.64
N LEU A 171 -11.29 -76.08 6.98
CA LEU A 171 -10.47 -76.83 6.04
C LEU A 171 -9.67 -75.79 5.25
N PRO A 172 -8.34 -75.96 5.13
CA PRO A 172 -7.56 -75.09 4.28
C PRO A 172 -8.32 -74.98 2.97
N GLU A 173 -8.64 -73.75 2.56
CA GLU A 173 -8.99 -73.49 1.18
C GLU A 173 -7.92 -74.24 0.37
N PRO A 174 -8.32 -75.14 -0.56
CA PRO A 174 -7.35 -75.96 -1.26
C PRO A 174 -6.29 -75.01 -1.79
N ALA A 175 -5.05 -75.23 -1.37
CA ALA A 175 -3.91 -74.49 -1.89
C ALA A 175 -4.08 -74.47 -3.41
N PRO A 176 -3.99 -73.30 -4.07
CA PRO A 176 -4.11 -73.25 -5.52
C PRO A 176 -3.25 -74.36 -6.07
N GLU A 177 -3.89 -75.27 -6.81
CA GLU A 177 -3.23 -76.39 -7.45
C GLU A 177 -1.95 -75.83 -8.08
N ALA A 178 -0.79 -76.34 -7.64
CA ALA A 178 0.49 -75.84 -8.13
C ALA A 178 0.37 -75.78 -9.66
N PRO A 179 0.56 -74.59 -10.29
CA PRO A 179 0.34 -74.46 -11.71
C PRO A 179 1.10 -75.60 -12.38
N GLN A 180 0.39 -76.42 -13.16
CA GLN A 180 1.05 -77.40 -14.00
C GLN A 180 2.21 -76.68 -14.68
N PRO A 181 3.45 -77.19 -14.61
CA PRO A 181 4.58 -76.51 -15.22
C PRO A 181 4.18 -76.19 -16.66
N ALA A 182 4.13 -74.90 -16.98
CA ALA A 182 3.75 -74.45 -18.31
C ALA A 182 4.55 -75.30 -19.32
N PRO A 183 3.93 -75.76 -20.42
CA PRO A 183 4.66 -76.50 -21.43
C PRO A 183 5.94 -75.72 -21.75
N ALA A 184 7.09 -76.39 -21.65
CA ALA A 184 8.38 -75.77 -21.90
C ALA A 184 8.46 -75.40 -23.38
N TRP A 185 7.93 -74.24 -23.71
CA TRP A 185 7.97 -73.67 -25.04
C TRP A 185 9.42 -73.38 -25.41
N VAL A 186 9.79 -73.78 -26.62
CA VAL A 186 11.10 -73.50 -27.20
C VAL A 186 10.89 -72.34 -28.17
N PHE A 187 11.49 -71.19 -27.84
CA PHE A 187 11.45 -70.00 -28.67
C PHE A 187 12.47 -70.13 -29.82
N PRO A 188 12.11 -69.79 -31.06
CA PRO A 188 13.09 -69.64 -32.13
C PRO A 188 13.93 -68.36 -31.93
N ASP A 189 15.11 -68.31 -32.53
CA ASP A 189 15.88 -67.06 -32.63
C ASP A 189 15.03 -65.99 -33.32
N PHE A 190 14.91 -64.82 -32.69
CA PHE A 190 14.07 -63.75 -33.19
C PHE A 190 14.62 -63.17 -34.51
N ASP A 191 13.82 -63.23 -35.59
CA ASP A 191 14.28 -62.91 -36.95
C ASP A 191 13.56 -61.73 -37.64
N TYR A 192 12.69 -61.01 -36.92
CA TYR A 192 11.91 -59.88 -37.43
C TYR A 192 10.97 -60.21 -38.61
N SER A 193 10.70 -61.50 -38.87
CA SER A 193 9.86 -61.91 -40.02
C SER A 193 8.38 -61.59 -39.85
N ARG A 194 7.90 -61.42 -38.61
CA ARG A 194 6.52 -60.97 -38.33
C ARG A 194 6.52 -59.48 -38.00
N PRO A 195 5.61 -58.69 -38.61
CA PRO A 195 5.49 -57.28 -38.29
C PRO A 195 4.94 -57.08 -36.89
N ASP A 196 5.52 -56.14 -36.15
CA ASP A 196 5.05 -55.74 -34.83
C ASP A 196 3.65 -55.16 -34.91
N ARG A 197 2.81 -55.58 -33.96
CA ARG A 197 1.48 -55.01 -33.74
C ARG A 197 1.60 -53.68 -32.99
N ASP A 198 2.44 -53.66 -31.96
CA ASP A 198 2.75 -52.45 -31.19
C ASP A 198 3.98 -51.75 -31.77
N GLN A 199 3.77 -50.65 -32.48
CA GLN A 199 4.77 -49.91 -33.24
C GLN A 199 5.11 -48.58 -32.54
N VAL A 200 5.47 -48.65 -31.26
CA VAL A 200 5.86 -47.48 -30.47
C VAL A 200 7.11 -46.83 -31.08
N GLY A 201 7.09 -45.50 -31.20
CA GLY A 201 8.20 -44.72 -31.74
C GLY A 201 8.28 -44.67 -33.28
N VAL A 202 7.36 -45.35 -33.97
CA VAL A 202 7.22 -45.28 -35.44
C VAL A 202 6.19 -44.22 -35.81
N ASP A 203 6.54 -43.31 -36.73
CA ASP A 203 5.62 -42.26 -37.18
C ASP A 203 4.40 -42.87 -37.88
N GLY A 204 3.20 -42.57 -37.39
CA GLY A 204 1.95 -43.20 -37.82
C GLY A 204 1.72 -44.65 -37.32
N GLY A 205 2.59 -45.16 -36.45
CA GLY A 205 2.47 -46.50 -35.84
C GLY A 205 1.31 -46.61 -34.85
N THR A 206 0.82 -47.84 -34.65
CA THR A 206 -0.23 -48.12 -33.66
C THR A 206 0.39 -48.52 -32.33
N HIS A 207 -0.05 -47.91 -31.22
CA HIS A 207 0.38 -48.30 -29.88
C HIS A 207 -0.69 -49.13 -29.17
N HIS A 208 -0.30 -50.29 -28.64
CA HIS A 208 -1.12 -51.15 -27.78
C HIS A 208 -0.54 -51.17 -26.37
N ALA A 209 -1.26 -50.55 -25.44
CA ALA A 209 -0.76 -50.36 -24.07
C ALA A 209 -0.94 -51.61 -23.20
N VAL A 210 0.07 -51.91 -22.39
CA VAL A 210 -0.07 -52.82 -21.24
C VAL A 210 -0.68 -52.05 -20.07
N THR A 211 -1.80 -52.53 -19.54
CA THR A 211 -2.38 -52.03 -18.30
C THR A 211 -1.59 -52.56 -17.12
N VAL A 212 -1.13 -51.67 -16.25
CA VAL A 212 -0.30 -52.02 -15.08
C VAL A 212 -1.05 -51.74 -13.79
N GLN A 213 -1.15 -52.75 -12.93
CA GLN A 213 -1.74 -52.65 -11.60
C GLN A 213 -0.69 -53.02 -10.54
N ARG A 214 -0.68 -52.31 -9.40
CA ARG A 214 0.16 -52.66 -8.24
C ARG A 214 -0.67 -53.47 -7.26
N VAL A 215 -0.26 -54.70 -6.98
CA VAL A 215 -0.96 -55.64 -6.07
C VAL A 215 0.07 -56.27 -5.14
N ASP A 216 -0.09 -56.09 -3.82
CA ASP A 216 0.79 -56.65 -2.77
C ASP A 216 2.29 -56.45 -3.01
N GLY A 217 2.69 -55.25 -3.49
CA GLY A 217 4.09 -54.94 -3.77
C GLY A 217 4.65 -55.51 -5.08
N THR A 218 3.81 -56.19 -5.87
CA THR A 218 4.14 -56.75 -7.20
C THR A 218 3.41 -55.99 -8.31
N LEU A 219 3.92 -56.05 -9.54
CA LEU A 219 3.22 -55.48 -10.71
C LEU A 219 2.44 -56.57 -11.42
N LEU A 220 1.19 -56.28 -11.76
CA LEU A 220 0.33 -57.12 -12.59
C LEU A 220 0.17 -56.43 -13.94
N TYR A 221 0.58 -57.11 -14.99
CA TYR A 221 0.51 -56.67 -16.37
C TYR A 221 -0.67 -57.33 -17.06
N ARG A 222 -1.45 -56.55 -17.82
CA ARG A 222 -2.58 -57.02 -18.64
C ARG A 222 -2.56 -56.38 -20.01
N TRP A 223 -2.84 -57.15 -21.06
CA TRP A 223 -2.88 -56.65 -22.44
C TRP A 223 -4.10 -57.15 -23.18
N GLU A 224 -4.43 -56.50 -24.29
CA GLU A 224 -5.53 -56.93 -25.16
C GLU A 224 -5.13 -58.14 -26.00
N ASP A 225 -6.08 -59.05 -26.22
CA ASP A 225 -5.89 -60.21 -27.10
C ASP A 225 -5.68 -59.75 -28.56
N PRO A 226 -4.57 -60.12 -29.21
CA PRO A 226 -4.35 -59.87 -30.63
C PRO A 226 -5.27 -60.65 -31.56
N GLY A 227 -5.85 -61.76 -31.08
CA GLY A 227 -6.76 -62.63 -31.84
C GLY A 227 -6.05 -63.62 -32.78
N GLU A 228 -4.76 -63.90 -32.57
CA GLU A 228 -3.94 -64.75 -33.46
C GLU A 228 -3.47 -66.07 -32.79
N ASP A 229 -4.11 -66.50 -31.68
CA ASP A 229 -3.77 -67.71 -30.91
C ASP A 229 -2.25 -67.82 -30.64
N GLU A 230 -1.75 -66.86 -29.86
CA GLU A 230 -0.32 -66.68 -29.58
C GLU A 230 0.04 -67.13 -28.16
N VAL A 231 1.30 -67.54 -27.96
CA VAL A 231 1.91 -67.70 -26.64
C VAL A 231 2.70 -66.44 -26.33
N TYR A 232 2.52 -65.87 -25.14
CA TYR A 232 3.10 -64.59 -24.78
C TYR A 232 4.36 -64.75 -23.93
N ARG A 233 5.41 -64.03 -24.30
CA ARG A 233 6.62 -63.83 -23.50
C ARG A 233 6.63 -62.39 -23.01
N VAL A 234 6.64 -62.20 -21.70
CA VAL A 234 6.68 -60.88 -21.06
C VAL A 234 8.09 -60.58 -20.61
N VAL A 235 8.64 -59.48 -21.13
CA VAL A 235 10.03 -59.09 -20.97
C VAL A 235 10.08 -57.69 -20.38
N VAL A 236 10.96 -57.49 -19.39
CA VAL A 236 11.15 -56.21 -18.72
C VAL A 236 12.59 -55.73 -18.79
N SER A 237 12.75 -54.42 -18.66
CA SER A 237 14.04 -53.76 -18.58
C SER A 237 13.91 -52.51 -17.72
N ASP A 238 14.90 -52.25 -16.87
CA ASP A 238 14.93 -51.06 -16.03
C ASP A 238 15.83 -49.96 -16.64
N THR A 239 16.42 -50.19 -17.81
CA THR A 239 17.40 -49.28 -18.42
C THR A 239 16.92 -48.69 -19.74
N GLU A 240 16.29 -49.50 -20.59
CA GLU A 240 15.89 -49.11 -21.94
C GLU A 240 14.68 -49.92 -22.44
N ASP A 241 14.01 -49.45 -23.49
CA ASP A 241 12.90 -50.17 -24.14
C ASP A 241 13.43 -51.43 -24.84
N PRO A 242 12.94 -52.63 -24.49
CA PRO A 242 13.39 -53.86 -25.13
C PRO A 242 13.15 -53.87 -26.65
N TYR A 243 14.23 -53.89 -27.43
CA TYR A 243 14.16 -53.98 -28.89
C TYR A 243 13.96 -55.41 -29.41
N VAL A 244 14.48 -56.39 -28.68
CA VAL A 244 14.40 -57.83 -28.99
C VAL A 244 14.11 -58.59 -27.68
N PRO A 245 13.27 -59.62 -27.66
CA PRO A 245 12.91 -60.32 -26.42
C PRO A 245 14.03 -61.13 -25.77
N ASP A 246 15.14 -61.38 -26.48
CA ASP A 246 16.20 -62.29 -26.06
C ASP A 246 17.25 -61.65 -25.13
N ASP A 247 17.42 -60.33 -25.19
CA ASP A 247 18.50 -59.61 -24.51
C ASP A 247 18.12 -59.11 -23.10
N PHE A 248 16.88 -59.32 -22.67
CA PHE A 248 16.30 -58.69 -21.47
C PHE A 248 15.66 -59.70 -20.52
N GLU A 249 15.25 -59.23 -19.33
CA GLU A 249 14.75 -60.10 -18.26
C GLU A 249 13.35 -60.62 -18.59
N GLN A 250 13.21 -61.94 -18.67
CA GLN A 250 11.91 -62.59 -18.86
C GLN A 250 11.20 -62.74 -17.51
N VAL A 251 10.04 -62.11 -17.38
CA VAL A 251 9.20 -62.18 -16.18
C VAL A 251 8.23 -63.35 -16.25
N ALA A 252 7.66 -63.62 -17.42
CA ALA A 252 6.67 -64.69 -17.58
C ALA A 252 6.62 -65.21 -19.02
N VAL A 253 6.20 -66.47 -19.14
CA VAL A 253 5.70 -67.08 -20.38
C VAL A 253 4.32 -67.62 -20.07
N THR A 254 3.32 -67.19 -20.83
CA THR A 254 1.92 -67.46 -20.52
C THR A 254 1.07 -67.57 -21.77
N GLU A 255 -0.02 -68.32 -21.67
CA GLU A 255 -1.11 -68.34 -22.66
C GLU A 255 -2.25 -67.39 -22.27
N ASP A 256 -2.25 -66.92 -21.02
CA ASP A 256 -3.19 -65.92 -20.53
C ASP A 256 -2.80 -64.50 -20.98
N LEU A 257 -3.73 -63.56 -20.83
CA LEU A 257 -3.53 -62.14 -21.15
C LEU A 257 -3.05 -61.33 -19.95
N GLU A 258 -2.47 -61.99 -18.95
CA GLU A 258 -1.92 -61.36 -17.76
C GLU A 258 -0.63 -62.04 -17.27
N ALA A 259 0.24 -61.24 -16.64
CA ALA A 259 1.49 -61.71 -16.06
C ALA A 259 1.83 -60.95 -14.77
N ARG A 260 2.35 -61.66 -13.78
CA ARG A 260 2.77 -61.08 -12.49
C ARG A 260 4.28 -60.93 -12.44
N ASP A 261 4.73 -59.72 -12.14
CA ASP A 261 6.11 -59.35 -11.94
C ASP A 261 6.44 -59.17 -10.45
N THR A 262 7.26 -60.07 -9.95
CA THR A 262 7.77 -60.06 -8.57
C THR A 262 9.21 -59.56 -8.48
N THR A 263 9.83 -59.19 -9.60
CA THR A 263 11.23 -58.76 -9.65
C THR A 263 11.33 -57.34 -9.08
N PRO A 264 12.26 -57.05 -8.15
CA PRO A 264 12.40 -55.72 -7.60
C PRO A 264 12.94 -54.76 -8.67
N PRO A 265 12.42 -53.53 -8.77
CA PRO A 265 12.96 -52.54 -9.69
C PRO A 265 14.34 -52.07 -9.22
N THR A 266 15.26 -51.90 -10.16
CA THR A 266 16.63 -51.42 -9.95
C THR A 266 16.78 -49.94 -10.26
N THR A 267 15.89 -49.37 -11.08
CA THR A 267 15.83 -47.94 -11.41
C THR A 267 14.43 -47.35 -11.19
N ALA A 268 14.28 -46.05 -11.42
CA ALA A 268 13.01 -45.33 -11.31
C ALA A 268 11.99 -45.68 -12.40
N VAL A 269 12.42 -46.36 -13.47
CA VAL A 269 11.61 -46.71 -14.62
C VAL A 269 11.71 -48.20 -14.90
N ARG A 270 10.61 -48.78 -15.38
CA ARG A 270 10.56 -50.15 -15.88
C ARG A 270 9.79 -50.17 -17.19
N PHE A 271 10.46 -50.62 -18.24
CA PHE A 271 9.89 -50.91 -19.54
C PHE A 271 9.34 -52.33 -19.53
N VAL A 272 8.13 -52.50 -20.06
CA VAL A 272 7.45 -53.80 -20.15
C VAL A 272 7.05 -54.00 -21.60
N THR A 273 7.46 -55.12 -22.18
CA THR A 273 7.08 -55.52 -23.53
C THR A 273 6.49 -56.93 -23.52
N VAL A 274 5.45 -57.11 -24.33
CA VAL A 274 4.78 -58.40 -24.51
C VAL A 274 5.01 -58.86 -25.94
N TRP A 275 5.55 -60.05 -26.10
CA TRP A 275 5.90 -60.65 -27.38
C TRP A 275 5.02 -61.86 -27.65
N GLY A 276 4.25 -61.83 -28.73
CA GLY A 276 3.34 -62.90 -29.14
C GLY A 276 3.97 -63.81 -30.17
N TYR A 277 4.09 -65.10 -29.85
CA TYR A 277 4.66 -66.13 -30.70
C TYR A 277 3.57 -67.03 -31.27
N THR A 278 3.62 -67.32 -32.56
CA THR A 278 2.60 -68.16 -33.21
C THR A 278 2.60 -69.57 -32.64
N ARG A 279 1.43 -70.05 -32.22
CA ARG A 279 1.25 -71.42 -31.74
C ARG A 279 1.35 -72.40 -32.92
N PRO A 280 2.11 -73.50 -32.79
CA PRO A 280 2.11 -74.55 -33.79
C PRO A 280 0.77 -75.26 -33.85
N SER A 281 0.29 -75.57 -35.05
CA SER A 281 -0.91 -76.40 -35.26
C SER A 281 -0.68 -77.89 -34.93
N SER A 282 0.57 -78.30 -34.70
CA SER A 282 0.98 -79.67 -34.38
C SER A 282 1.41 -79.80 -32.91
N LYS A 283 1.47 -81.02 -32.35
CA LYS A 283 1.85 -81.29 -30.94
C LYS A 283 3.35 -81.05 -30.64
N THR A 284 3.96 -80.02 -31.23
CA THR A 284 5.35 -79.61 -31.00
C THR A 284 5.41 -78.46 -30.00
N SER A 285 6.40 -78.46 -29.12
CA SER A 285 6.65 -77.35 -28.18
C SER A 285 7.53 -76.23 -28.75
N VAL A 286 7.89 -76.28 -30.04
CA VAL A 286 8.69 -75.26 -30.71
C VAL A 286 7.76 -74.21 -31.31
N LEU A 287 7.85 -72.97 -30.85
CA LEU A 287 7.00 -71.86 -31.30
C LEU A 287 7.41 -71.35 -32.69
N GLY A 288 6.47 -70.72 -33.39
CA GLY A 288 6.77 -69.90 -34.59
C GLY A 288 7.43 -68.57 -34.22
N GLN A 289 7.69 -67.72 -35.20
CA GLN A 289 8.32 -66.41 -34.97
C GLN A 289 7.45 -65.46 -34.13
N GLY A 290 8.11 -64.64 -33.31
CA GLY A 290 7.48 -63.67 -32.42
C GLY A 290 7.25 -62.31 -33.08
N ARG A 291 6.40 -61.48 -32.46
CA ARG A 291 6.27 -60.04 -32.74
C ARG A 291 5.92 -59.28 -31.47
N ARG A 292 6.20 -57.98 -31.41
CA ARG A 292 5.78 -57.11 -30.30
C ARG A 292 4.27 -56.89 -30.37
N VAL A 293 3.58 -57.22 -29.29
CA VAL A 293 2.11 -57.18 -29.18
C VAL A 293 1.62 -55.97 -28.41
N ALA A 294 2.31 -55.63 -27.32
CA ALA A 294 1.95 -54.52 -26.44
C ALA A 294 3.16 -54.05 -25.65
N SER A 295 3.11 -52.81 -25.15
CA SER A 295 4.12 -52.30 -24.22
C SER A 295 3.59 -51.27 -23.23
N ALA A 296 4.36 -51.04 -22.16
CA ALA A 296 4.14 -49.94 -21.24
C ALA A 296 5.46 -49.49 -20.61
N VAL A 297 5.46 -48.23 -20.16
CA VAL A 297 6.53 -47.66 -19.34
C VAL A 297 5.95 -47.37 -17.95
N VAL A 298 6.55 -47.96 -16.94
CA VAL A 298 6.15 -47.83 -15.54
C VAL A 298 7.16 -46.94 -14.83
N VAL A 299 6.73 -45.77 -14.39
CA VAL A 299 7.52 -44.97 -13.45
C VAL A 299 7.14 -45.34 -12.02
N HIS A 300 8.13 -45.67 -11.21
CA HIS A 300 7.93 -46.03 -9.81
C HIS A 300 7.60 -44.77 -8.98
N PRO A 301 6.61 -44.85 -8.05
CA PRO A 301 6.31 -43.73 -7.18
C PRO A 301 7.46 -43.47 -6.22
N LEU A 302 7.52 -42.25 -5.70
CA LEU A 302 8.53 -41.80 -4.75
C LEU A 302 8.48 -42.65 -3.47
N GLN A 303 9.63 -43.18 -3.07
CA GLN A 303 9.77 -44.07 -1.92
C GLN A 303 10.22 -43.31 -0.67
N GLY A 304 9.73 -43.72 0.50
CA GLY A 304 10.14 -43.12 1.78
C GLY A 304 9.72 -41.66 1.96
N TRP A 305 8.74 -41.17 1.20
CA TRP A 305 8.32 -39.78 1.28
C TRP A 305 7.64 -39.45 2.62
N THR A 306 8.21 -38.50 3.34
CA THR A 306 7.73 -38.00 4.63
C THR A 306 7.79 -36.48 4.67
N LEU A 307 6.92 -35.89 5.49
CA LEU A 307 6.93 -34.47 5.82
C LEU A 307 7.14 -34.31 7.33
N SER A 308 7.94 -33.32 7.71
CA SER A 308 8.10 -32.88 9.08
C SER A 308 8.17 -31.35 9.13
N PHE A 309 7.85 -30.76 10.29
CA PHE A 309 7.97 -29.32 10.50
C PHE A 309 9.08 -29.10 11.52
N ASP A 310 10.13 -28.41 11.12
CA ASP A 310 11.21 -28.02 12.02
C ASP A 310 10.84 -26.68 12.66
N THR A 311 10.59 -26.67 13.96
CA THR A 311 10.23 -25.46 14.72
C THR A 311 11.36 -24.44 14.78
N MET A 312 12.63 -24.85 14.65
CA MET A 312 13.79 -23.96 14.73
C MET A 312 13.99 -23.20 13.42
N THR A 313 13.96 -23.89 12.29
CA THR A 313 14.06 -23.26 10.96
C THR A 313 12.71 -22.74 10.46
N ARG A 314 11.60 -23.18 11.07
CA ARG A 314 10.19 -22.93 10.69
C ARG A 314 9.91 -23.28 9.25
N ALA A 315 10.55 -24.34 8.80
CA ALA A 315 10.35 -24.88 7.48
C ALA A 315 9.67 -26.24 7.55
N VAL A 316 8.85 -26.51 6.54
CA VAL A 316 8.45 -27.88 6.25
C VAL A 316 9.60 -28.55 5.51
N GLU A 317 10.08 -29.66 6.07
CA GLU A 317 11.05 -30.54 5.43
C GLU A 317 10.33 -31.72 4.79
N GLY A 318 10.48 -31.86 3.48
CA GLY A 318 10.13 -33.08 2.76
C GLY A 318 11.36 -33.93 2.55
N ARG A 319 11.30 -35.22 2.87
CA ARG A 319 12.41 -36.18 2.68
C ARG A 319 11.92 -37.44 2.01
N TRP A 320 12.77 -38.05 1.18
CA TRP A 320 12.51 -39.31 0.49
C TRP A 320 13.81 -40.06 0.17
N ASN A 321 13.69 -41.31 -0.28
CA ASN A 321 14.81 -42.06 -0.83
C ASN A 321 15.05 -41.61 -2.29
N PRO A 322 16.23 -41.09 -2.64
CA PRO A 322 16.52 -40.65 -4.00
C PRO A 322 16.29 -41.78 -5.01
N PRO A 323 15.46 -41.57 -6.06
CA PRO A 323 15.24 -42.58 -7.08
C PRO A 323 16.50 -42.77 -7.95
N THR A 324 16.80 -44.02 -8.29
CA THR A 324 17.97 -44.38 -9.12
C THR A 324 17.68 -44.13 -10.59
N ALA A 325 18.58 -43.44 -11.30
CA ALA A 325 18.45 -43.20 -12.73
C ALA A 325 18.86 -44.42 -13.59
N PRO A 326 18.21 -44.65 -14.74
CA PRO A 326 18.72 -45.58 -15.74
C PRO A 326 20.02 -45.04 -16.36
N ALA A 327 20.87 -45.94 -16.89
CA ALA A 327 22.23 -45.61 -17.32
C ALA A 327 22.31 -44.45 -18.33
N ASP A 328 21.39 -44.41 -19.29
CA ASP A 328 21.32 -43.38 -20.35
C ASP A 328 20.14 -42.41 -20.16
N GLY A 329 19.67 -42.24 -18.91
CA GLY A 329 18.57 -41.33 -18.60
C GLY A 329 18.82 -40.40 -17.43
N GLN A 330 17.85 -39.55 -17.19
CA GLN A 330 17.82 -38.61 -16.07
C GLN A 330 16.57 -38.84 -15.24
N VAL A 331 16.70 -38.68 -13.93
CA VAL A 331 15.58 -38.73 -13.00
C VAL A 331 15.54 -37.45 -12.20
N THR A 332 14.35 -36.86 -12.15
CA THR A 332 14.05 -35.67 -11.36
C THR A 332 12.86 -35.98 -10.45
N VAL A 333 12.85 -35.36 -9.27
CA VAL A 333 11.66 -35.36 -8.42
C VAL A 333 10.96 -34.02 -8.62
N LEU A 334 9.70 -34.05 -8.98
CA LEU A 334 8.86 -32.87 -9.11
C LEU A 334 8.10 -32.66 -7.80
N THR A 335 8.18 -31.47 -7.23
CA THR A 335 7.58 -31.14 -5.92
C THR A 335 6.76 -29.88 -6.00
N ALA A 336 5.62 -29.82 -5.32
CA ALA A 336 4.80 -28.61 -5.25
C ALA A 336 4.12 -28.46 -3.89
N ARG A 337 3.83 -27.22 -3.50
CA ARG A 337 2.90 -26.91 -2.40
C ARG A 337 1.63 -26.32 -2.98
N LEU A 338 0.51 -27.01 -2.80
CA LEU A 338 -0.77 -26.54 -3.31
C LEU A 338 -1.27 -25.34 -2.49
N PRO A 339 -1.98 -24.38 -3.12
CA PRO A 339 -2.55 -23.25 -2.40
C PRO A 339 -3.52 -23.70 -1.31
N VAL A 340 -3.40 -23.08 -0.14
CA VAL A 340 -4.28 -23.31 1.00
C VAL A 340 -5.72 -22.87 0.63
N ASP A 341 -6.72 -23.52 1.22
CA ASP A 341 -8.15 -23.22 1.03
C ASP A 341 -8.67 -23.36 -0.42
N LYS A 342 -7.91 -24.02 -1.31
CA LYS A 342 -8.36 -24.41 -2.65
C LYS A 342 -8.65 -25.91 -2.73
N PRO A 343 -9.64 -26.34 -3.53
CA PRO A 343 -9.91 -27.76 -3.73
C PRO A 343 -8.70 -28.48 -4.35
N VAL A 344 -8.05 -29.35 -3.58
CA VAL A 344 -6.87 -30.13 -4.00
C VAL A 344 -7.14 -30.91 -5.29
N GLY A 345 -8.34 -31.49 -5.43
CA GLY A 345 -8.72 -32.27 -6.61
C GLY A 345 -8.66 -31.50 -7.94
N ARG A 346 -8.73 -30.16 -7.94
CA ARG A 346 -8.54 -29.35 -9.15
C ARG A 346 -7.11 -29.45 -9.68
N TYR A 347 -6.13 -29.53 -8.79
CA TYR A 347 -4.71 -29.54 -9.13
C TYR A 347 -4.20 -30.95 -9.48
N LEU A 348 -4.81 -31.98 -8.88
CA LEU A 348 -4.46 -33.38 -9.13
C LEU A 348 -5.06 -33.94 -10.43
N ARG A 349 -5.97 -33.21 -11.10
CA ARG A 349 -6.38 -33.55 -12.46
C ARG A 349 -5.25 -33.18 -13.43
N GLY A 350 -4.53 -34.20 -13.90
CA GLY A 350 -3.37 -34.01 -14.77
C GLY A 350 -2.20 -33.36 -14.04
N MET A 351 -1.48 -32.46 -14.73
CA MET A 351 -0.25 -31.84 -14.21
C MET A 351 -0.44 -30.39 -13.73
N ALA A 352 -1.68 -29.97 -13.42
CA ALA A 352 -1.96 -28.58 -13.02
C ALA A 352 -1.24 -28.14 -11.73
N TRP A 353 -0.93 -29.10 -10.85
CA TRP A 353 -0.14 -28.89 -9.63
C TRP A 353 1.30 -28.39 -9.90
N LEU A 354 1.85 -28.59 -11.09
CA LEU A 354 3.18 -28.06 -11.47
C LEU A 354 3.21 -26.52 -11.52
N SER A 355 2.06 -25.85 -11.61
CA SER A 355 1.99 -24.38 -11.48
C SER A 355 2.37 -23.87 -10.08
N CYS A 356 2.51 -24.77 -9.10
CA CYS A 356 2.84 -24.45 -7.71
C CYS A 356 4.15 -25.13 -7.26
N GLN A 357 5.06 -25.36 -8.21
CA GLN A 357 6.31 -26.10 -7.98
C GLN A 357 7.19 -25.41 -6.94
N ILE A 358 7.82 -26.22 -6.09
CA ILE A 358 8.86 -25.80 -5.14
C ILE A 358 10.16 -26.53 -5.48
N PRO A 359 11.33 -25.90 -5.29
CA PRO A 359 12.61 -26.53 -5.57
C PRO A 359 12.90 -27.66 -4.56
N ASN A 360 13.69 -28.65 -5.00
CA ASN A 360 14.23 -29.71 -4.17
C ASN A 360 15.67 -30.04 -4.60
N ASN A 361 16.40 -30.78 -3.76
CA ASN A 361 17.79 -31.16 -4.01
C ASN A 361 17.95 -32.63 -4.49
N GLY A 362 16.87 -33.26 -4.96
CA GLY A 362 16.83 -34.67 -5.36
C GLY A 362 16.60 -35.67 -4.22
N ALA A 363 16.86 -35.30 -2.96
CA ALA A 363 16.61 -36.13 -1.77
C ALA A 363 15.54 -35.55 -0.83
N GLY A 364 15.24 -34.26 -0.98
CA GLY A 364 14.27 -33.55 -0.15
C GLY A 364 14.10 -32.09 -0.56
N PHE A 365 13.19 -31.41 0.11
CA PHE A 365 13.02 -29.96 0.04
C PHE A 365 12.89 -29.35 1.43
N GLN A 366 13.16 -28.05 1.51
CA GLN A 366 12.85 -27.21 2.65
C GLN A 366 11.99 -26.05 2.16
N ASP A 367 10.83 -25.84 2.79
CA ASP A 367 9.87 -24.80 2.41
C ASP A 367 9.50 -23.96 3.64
N SER A 368 9.85 -22.68 3.62
CA SER A 368 9.59 -21.71 4.69
C SER A 368 8.64 -20.59 4.27
N ASP A 369 8.47 -20.37 2.97
CA ASP A 369 7.89 -19.13 2.45
C ASP A 369 6.37 -19.21 2.45
N GLY A 370 5.68 -18.25 3.06
CA GLY A 370 4.21 -18.19 3.03
C GLY A 370 3.52 -19.34 3.78
N LEU A 371 4.21 -19.96 4.74
CA LEU A 371 3.60 -20.87 5.70
C LEU A 371 2.75 -20.09 6.71
N VAL A 372 1.58 -20.64 7.03
CA VAL A 372 0.68 -20.12 8.08
C VAL A 372 0.49 -21.20 9.13
N GLY A 373 0.71 -20.85 10.40
CA GLY A 373 0.53 -21.73 11.55
C GLY A 373 -0.92 -22.16 11.72
N GLY A 374 -1.15 -23.41 12.14
CA GLY A 374 -2.50 -23.96 12.32
C GLY A 374 -3.24 -24.29 11.02
N ARG A 375 -2.72 -23.93 9.84
CA ARG A 375 -3.32 -24.30 8.54
C ARG A 375 -2.77 -25.61 8.01
N LYS A 376 -3.64 -26.42 7.40
CA LYS A 376 -3.25 -27.65 6.69
C LYS A 376 -2.62 -27.30 5.34
N HIS A 377 -1.31 -27.48 5.24
CA HIS A 377 -0.57 -27.38 3.98
C HIS A 377 -0.53 -28.72 3.26
N THR A 378 -0.67 -28.69 1.93
CA THR A 378 -0.70 -29.90 1.09
C THR A 378 0.45 -29.87 0.10
N TYR A 379 1.27 -30.91 0.14
CA TYR A 379 2.40 -31.10 -0.76
C TYR A 379 2.12 -32.23 -1.74
N VAL A 380 2.65 -32.08 -2.94
CA VAL A 380 2.58 -33.07 -4.02
C VAL A 380 3.99 -33.40 -4.48
N ALA A 381 4.27 -34.68 -4.69
CA ALA A 381 5.52 -35.14 -5.26
C ALA A 381 5.28 -36.19 -6.34
N ALA A 382 6.08 -36.18 -7.40
CA ALA A 382 6.10 -37.19 -8.45
C ALA A 382 7.53 -37.42 -8.95
N VAL A 383 7.81 -38.62 -9.46
CA VAL A 383 9.07 -38.94 -10.12
C VAL A 383 8.91 -38.71 -11.61
N GLU A 384 9.85 -38.00 -12.23
CA GLU A 384 9.94 -37.82 -13.66
C GLU A 384 11.23 -38.46 -14.16
N VAL A 385 11.13 -39.21 -15.26
CA VAL A 385 12.25 -39.92 -15.88
C VAL A 385 12.31 -39.53 -17.34
N THR A 386 13.47 -39.09 -17.79
CA THR A 386 13.77 -38.86 -19.20
C THR A 386 14.77 -39.91 -19.67
N VAL A 387 14.40 -40.69 -20.69
CA VAL A 387 15.19 -41.78 -21.23
C VAL A 387 14.90 -41.90 -22.72
N SER A 388 15.95 -42.05 -23.53
CA SER A 388 15.86 -42.09 -25.01
C SER A 388 15.08 -40.92 -25.62
N GLY A 389 15.21 -39.72 -25.02
CA GLY A 389 14.53 -38.50 -25.47
C GLY A 389 13.04 -38.40 -25.14
N GLN A 390 12.47 -39.40 -24.47
CA GLN A 390 11.08 -39.41 -24.00
C GLN A 390 11.02 -39.15 -22.50
N THR A 391 9.96 -38.47 -22.04
CA THR A 391 9.76 -38.13 -20.62
C THR A 391 8.50 -38.79 -20.09
N TYR A 392 8.64 -39.46 -18.95
CA TYR A 392 7.58 -40.19 -18.26
C TYR A 392 7.45 -39.69 -16.83
N THR A 393 6.23 -39.62 -16.30
CA THR A 393 5.98 -39.15 -14.93
C THR A 393 5.16 -40.17 -14.15
N SER A 394 5.49 -40.41 -12.89
CA SER A 394 4.69 -41.22 -11.98
C SER A 394 3.35 -40.55 -11.67
N ALA A 395 2.42 -41.32 -11.10
CA ALA A 395 1.24 -40.73 -10.46
C ALA A 395 1.70 -39.78 -9.32
N PRO A 396 1.05 -38.61 -9.16
CA PRO A 396 1.37 -37.70 -8.07
C PRO A 396 0.94 -38.29 -6.74
N GLN A 397 1.85 -38.27 -5.76
CA GLN A 397 1.55 -38.59 -4.38
C GLN A 397 1.20 -37.30 -3.63
N VAL A 398 0.35 -37.40 -2.60
CA VAL A 398 -0.07 -36.26 -1.77
C VAL A 398 0.29 -36.50 -0.31
N ALA A 399 0.84 -35.49 0.36
CA ALA A 399 1.10 -35.48 1.79
C ALA A 399 0.65 -34.16 2.42
N HIS A 400 0.41 -34.18 3.74
CA HIS A 400 -0.12 -33.03 4.47
C HIS A 400 0.64 -32.79 5.77
N ILE A 401 0.72 -31.52 6.16
CA ILE A 401 1.27 -31.11 7.47
C ILE A 401 0.55 -29.86 7.95
N THR A 402 0.45 -29.69 9.27
CA THR A 402 -0.12 -28.49 9.91
C THR A 402 0.96 -27.91 10.82
N PRO A 403 1.65 -26.84 10.42
CA PRO A 403 2.61 -26.14 11.26
C PRO A 403 1.97 -25.64 12.57
N GLU A 404 2.79 -25.41 13.59
CA GLU A 404 2.32 -24.94 14.90
C GLU A 404 1.61 -23.57 14.82
N LEU A 405 0.53 -23.41 15.59
CA LEU A 405 -0.22 -22.16 15.69
C LEU A 405 0.39 -21.23 16.74
N VAL A 406 0.88 -20.07 16.30
CA VAL A 406 1.51 -19.07 17.17
C VAL A 406 0.46 -18.04 17.64
N ARG A 407 0.36 -17.83 18.96
CA ARG A 407 -0.54 -16.83 19.57
C ARG A 407 0.26 -15.74 20.25
N GLU A 408 0.54 -14.67 19.52
CA GLU A 408 1.28 -13.53 20.03
C GLU A 408 0.53 -12.22 19.78
N ALA A 409 0.66 -11.30 20.75
CA ALA A 409 0.21 -9.93 20.63
C ALA A 409 1.33 -9.07 20.05
N VAL A 410 1.03 -8.27 19.03
CA VAL A 410 1.99 -7.27 18.51
C VAL A 410 2.06 -6.11 19.49
N THR A 411 3.24 -5.84 20.05
CA THR A 411 3.42 -4.80 21.08
C THR A 411 4.22 -3.60 20.61
N ASP A 412 4.85 -3.69 19.44
CA ASP A 412 5.82 -2.73 18.90
C ASP A 412 5.32 -2.02 17.63
N LEU A 413 4.00 -2.01 17.41
CA LEU A 413 3.40 -1.24 16.32
C LEU A 413 3.81 0.22 16.48
N SER A 414 4.27 0.82 15.38
CA SER A 414 4.63 2.23 15.31
C SER A 414 4.09 2.84 14.02
N ALA A 415 3.83 4.15 14.04
CA ALA A 415 3.31 4.86 12.89
C ALA A 415 3.93 6.26 12.80
N HIS A 416 4.35 6.62 11.60
CA HIS A 416 5.00 7.89 11.32
C HIS A 416 4.34 8.58 10.13
N GLN A 417 4.13 9.89 10.24
CA GLN A 417 3.63 10.70 9.14
C GLN A 417 4.71 10.89 8.07
N GLN A 418 4.35 10.69 6.81
CA GLN A 418 5.26 10.90 5.68
C GLN A 418 5.30 12.38 5.28
N ALA A 419 6.51 12.90 5.04
CA ALA A 419 6.76 14.32 4.77
C ALA A 419 6.37 14.80 3.36
N GLN A 420 5.90 13.92 2.46
CA GLN A 420 5.47 14.28 1.11
C GLN A 420 4.20 13.52 0.72
N GLY A 421 3.11 14.27 0.52
CA GLY A 421 1.97 13.79 -0.25
C GLY A 421 2.37 13.75 -1.72
N ALA A 422 2.36 12.57 -2.33
CA ALA A 422 2.49 12.45 -3.78
C ALA A 422 1.35 13.22 -4.46
N GLU A 423 1.64 13.94 -5.54
CA GLU A 423 0.64 14.68 -6.33
C GLU A 423 -0.58 13.77 -6.61
N GLY A 424 -1.76 14.22 -6.19
CA GLY A 424 -3.04 13.53 -6.42
C GLY A 424 -3.63 12.77 -5.22
N VAL A 425 -2.91 12.60 -4.10
CA VAL A 425 -3.48 11.97 -2.89
C VAL A 425 -3.98 13.04 -1.92
N ARG A 426 -5.29 13.09 -1.66
CA ARG A 426 -5.87 13.92 -0.59
C ARG A 426 -5.73 13.22 0.76
N GLY A 427 -5.12 13.89 1.73
CA GLY A 427 -5.00 13.44 3.11
C GLY A 427 -3.57 13.18 3.58
N THR A 428 -3.40 13.05 4.90
CA THR A 428 -2.13 12.72 5.53
C THR A 428 -1.80 11.25 5.30
N LEU A 429 -0.56 10.94 4.89
CA LEU A 429 -0.09 9.56 4.71
C LEU A 429 0.78 9.11 5.89
N LEU A 430 0.60 7.85 6.26
CA LEU A 430 1.33 7.18 7.33
C LEU A 430 2.17 6.02 6.75
N SER A 431 3.37 5.84 7.30
CA SER A 431 4.10 4.58 7.25
C SER A 431 3.91 3.89 8.60
N VAL A 432 3.39 2.66 8.58
CA VAL A 432 3.06 1.88 9.78
C VAL A 432 3.92 0.63 9.80
N THR A 433 4.63 0.38 10.90
CA THR A 433 5.56 -0.74 11.03
C THR A 433 5.30 -1.54 12.29
N TRP A 434 5.55 -2.84 12.24
CA TRP A 434 5.52 -3.74 13.39
C TRP A 434 6.37 -4.99 13.13
N THR A 435 6.70 -5.73 14.19
CA THR A 435 7.30 -7.05 14.04
C THR A 435 6.32 -8.15 14.41
N GLN A 436 6.42 -9.29 13.74
CA GLN A 436 5.60 -10.46 14.01
C GLN A 436 6.37 -11.75 13.72
N ASN A 437 5.83 -12.88 14.17
CA ASN A 437 6.22 -14.21 13.75
C ASN A 437 5.75 -14.44 12.29
N PRO A 438 6.61 -14.99 11.41
CA PRO A 438 6.28 -15.36 10.04
C PRO A 438 5.07 -16.29 9.89
N LEU A 439 4.78 -17.12 10.89
CA LEU A 439 3.62 -18.04 10.85
C LEU A 439 2.30 -17.37 11.26
N SER A 440 2.34 -16.14 11.75
CA SER A 440 1.17 -15.39 12.23
C SER A 440 0.53 -14.57 11.11
N ASP A 441 -0.80 -14.55 11.09
CA ASP A 441 -1.59 -13.65 10.24
C ASP A 441 -1.96 -12.40 11.05
N VAL A 442 -1.35 -11.26 10.74
CA VAL A 442 -1.62 -10.00 11.45
C VAL A 442 -2.27 -9.01 10.51
N VAL A 443 -3.37 -8.43 10.97
CA VAL A 443 -4.06 -7.31 10.33
C VAL A 443 -4.00 -6.07 11.22
N VAL A 444 -4.07 -4.88 10.64
CA VAL A 444 -4.13 -3.62 11.38
C VAL A 444 -5.46 -2.93 11.10
N TYR A 445 -6.23 -2.67 12.16
CA TYR A 445 -7.48 -1.92 12.10
C TYR A 445 -7.20 -0.43 12.27
N ARG A 446 -7.86 0.41 11.48
CA ARG A 446 -7.80 1.87 11.56
C ARG A 446 -9.17 2.43 11.93
N THR A 447 -9.30 2.93 13.16
CA THR A 447 -10.57 3.38 13.74
C THR A 447 -10.50 4.82 14.23
N ASP A 448 -11.65 5.49 14.34
CA ASP A 448 -11.80 6.84 14.90
C ASP A 448 -12.05 6.84 16.42
N SER A 449 -12.29 5.66 16.98
CA SER A 449 -12.56 5.41 18.40
C SER A 449 -11.63 4.30 18.92
N PRO A 450 -11.25 4.32 20.21
CA PRO A 450 -10.40 3.29 20.77
C PRO A 450 -11.13 1.94 20.81
N VAL A 451 -10.35 0.86 20.75
CA VAL A 451 -10.85 -0.50 21.04
C VAL A 451 -11.42 -0.56 22.46
N ASP A 452 -12.46 -1.38 22.66
CA ASP A 452 -13.04 -1.60 23.99
C ASP A 452 -11.98 -2.03 25.01
N ALA A 453 -11.97 -1.36 26.17
CA ALA A 453 -10.93 -1.54 27.19
C ALA A 453 -10.96 -2.94 27.83
N ALA A 454 -12.14 -3.57 27.96
CA ALA A 454 -12.24 -4.92 28.51
C ALA A 454 -11.74 -5.96 27.52
N ALA A 455 -12.07 -5.81 26.23
CA ALA A 455 -11.53 -6.64 25.16
C ALA A 455 -10.01 -6.52 25.04
N LEU A 456 -9.47 -5.30 25.12
CA LEU A 456 -8.03 -5.06 25.12
C LEU A 456 -7.33 -5.71 26.34
N ALA A 457 -7.92 -5.60 27.53
CA ALA A 457 -7.38 -6.22 28.75
C ALA A 457 -7.43 -7.76 28.70
N GLN A 458 -8.43 -8.33 28.02
CA GLN A 458 -8.54 -9.78 27.81
C GLN A 458 -7.45 -10.30 26.85
N GLY A 459 -7.04 -9.49 25.87
CA GLY A 459 -6.00 -9.81 24.90
C GLY A 459 -6.48 -10.77 23.81
N THR A 460 -6.92 -11.97 24.16
CA THR A 460 -7.43 -12.99 23.21
C THR A 460 -8.94 -13.18 23.33
N LEU A 461 -9.65 -13.08 22.21
CA LEU A 461 -11.10 -13.25 22.12
C LEU A 461 -11.50 -14.08 20.90
N ALA A 462 -12.77 -14.49 20.81
CA ALA A 462 -13.27 -15.06 19.57
C ALA A 462 -13.29 -14.01 18.47
N THR A 463 -12.92 -14.37 17.24
CA THR A 463 -12.87 -13.45 16.09
C THR A 463 -14.23 -12.79 15.83
N SER A 464 -15.33 -13.50 16.10
CA SER A 464 -16.69 -12.96 16.02
C SER A 464 -17.01 -11.84 17.03
N GLN A 465 -16.21 -11.69 18.09
CA GLN A 465 -16.39 -10.65 19.10
C GLN A 465 -15.63 -9.36 18.78
N LEU A 466 -14.75 -9.34 17.76
CA LEU A 466 -13.96 -8.17 17.38
C LEU A 466 -14.83 -6.95 17.03
N GLU A 467 -15.92 -7.16 16.29
CA GLU A 467 -16.84 -6.08 15.94
C GLU A 467 -17.50 -5.44 17.18
N SER A 468 -17.86 -6.26 18.17
CA SER A 468 -18.40 -5.76 19.45
C SER A 468 -17.36 -5.01 20.27
N ALA A 469 -16.07 -5.28 20.04
CA ALA A 469 -14.95 -4.55 20.63
C ALA A 469 -14.58 -3.26 19.87
N GLY A 470 -15.32 -2.91 18.80
CA GLY A 470 -15.07 -1.72 17.98
C GLY A 470 -14.11 -1.94 16.81
N LEU A 471 -13.75 -3.20 16.50
CA LEU A 471 -12.84 -3.56 15.40
C LEU A 471 -13.62 -4.25 14.27
N LYS A 472 -14.16 -3.47 13.33
CA LYS A 472 -14.98 -3.99 12.22
C LYS A 472 -14.11 -4.38 11.04
N GLU A 473 -14.53 -5.40 10.29
CA GLU A 473 -13.76 -5.86 9.11
C GLU A 473 -13.59 -4.75 8.05
N SER A 474 -14.54 -3.81 7.97
CA SER A 474 -14.45 -2.63 7.09
C SER A 474 -13.31 -1.68 7.45
N ASP A 475 -12.80 -1.76 8.67
CA ASP A 475 -11.80 -0.84 9.21
C ASP A 475 -10.37 -1.41 9.06
N VAL A 476 -10.25 -2.64 8.54
CA VAL A 476 -8.96 -3.28 8.26
C VAL A 476 -8.24 -2.57 7.11
N ILE A 477 -6.96 -2.28 7.29
CA ILE A 477 -6.10 -1.80 6.21
C ILE A 477 -5.80 -2.98 5.28
N THR A 478 -6.29 -2.91 4.04
CA THR A 478 -6.18 -3.99 3.04
C THR A 478 -4.92 -3.91 2.18
N SER A 479 -4.14 -2.84 2.31
CA SER A 479 -2.87 -2.69 1.60
C SER A 479 -1.90 -3.81 1.97
N ALA A 480 -1.16 -4.32 0.99
CA ALA A 480 -0.15 -5.33 1.24
C ALA A 480 1.02 -4.73 2.02
N ALA A 481 1.31 -5.28 3.20
CA ALA A 481 2.49 -4.90 3.96
C ALA A 481 3.76 -5.48 3.30
N GLY A 482 4.75 -4.62 3.09
CA GLY A 482 6.10 -5.01 2.72
C GLY A 482 6.74 -5.90 3.78
N LEU A 483 7.72 -6.69 3.36
CA LEU A 483 8.44 -7.64 4.20
C LEU A 483 9.92 -7.27 4.24
N SER A 484 10.52 -7.27 5.42
CA SER A 484 11.97 -7.14 5.60
C SER A 484 12.45 -8.04 6.73
N ALA A 485 13.67 -8.57 6.61
CA ALA A 485 14.29 -9.38 7.64
C ALA A 485 14.65 -8.54 8.86
N THR A 486 14.65 -9.17 10.03
CA THR A 486 15.16 -8.61 11.30
C THR A 486 16.41 -9.36 11.74
N GLU A 487 17.13 -8.83 12.73
CA GLU A 487 18.27 -9.54 13.34
C GLU A 487 17.84 -10.85 14.02
N ASP A 488 16.66 -10.85 14.64
CA ASP A 488 16.04 -12.08 15.15
C ASP A 488 15.44 -12.85 13.96
N PRO A 489 15.94 -14.05 13.65
CA PRO A 489 15.36 -14.87 12.59
C PRO A 489 13.91 -15.21 12.91
N ASN A 490 13.49 -15.25 14.18
CA ASN A 490 12.13 -15.58 14.58
C ASN A 490 11.10 -14.48 14.29
N ARG A 491 11.56 -13.31 13.83
CA ARG A 491 10.73 -12.14 13.58
C ARG A 491 10.87 -11.69 12.14
N GLN A 492 9.86 -10.98 11.69
CA GLN A 492 9.89 -10.25 10.43
C GLN A 492 9.34 -8.85 10.64
N LEU A 493 9.98 -7.86 10.02
CA LEU A 493 9.48 -6.50 9.99
C LEU A 493 8.45 -6.38 8.87
N ARG A 494 7.29 -5.83 9.23
CA ARG A 494 6.20 -5.55 8.30
C ARG A 494 6.03 -4.05 8.20
N THR A 495 5.83 -3.57 6.98
CA THR A 495 5.65 -2.13 6.70
C THR A 495 4.46 -1.91 5.79
N LEU A 496 3.44 -1.20 6.28
CA LEU A 496 2.38 -0.64 5.45
C LEU A 496 2.78 0.77 5.03
N GLU A 497 2.99 0.95 3.73
CA GLU A 497 3.29 2.24 3.13
C GLU A 497 2.02 2.93 2.64
N LYS A 498 2.02 4.28 2.67
CA LYS A 498 0.93 5.12 2.15
C LYS A 498 -0.43 4.81 2.79
N VAL A 499 -0.45 4.48 4.08
CA VAL A 499 -1.69 4.32 4.83
C VAL A 499 -2.36 5.68 4.96
N VAL A 500 -3.56 5.82 4.39
CA VAL A 500 -4.30 7.09 4.44
C VAL A 500 -4.80 7.34 5.86
N TRP A 501 -4.58 8.54 6.39
CA TRP A 501 -5.30 9.06 7.54
C TRP A 501 -6.50 9.88 7.05
N PRO A 502 -7.75 9.39 7.21
CA PRO A 502 -8.92 10.05 6.65
C PRO A 502 -9.11 11.48 7.15
N GLU A 503 -9.64 12.37 6.30
CA GLU A 503 -9.99 13.74 6.68
C GLU A 503 -11.29 13.81 7.50
N GLY A 504 -11.51 14.93 8.21
CA GLY A 504 -12.71 15.18 9.01
C GLY A 504 -12.45 15.18 10.52
N SER A 505 -13.25 15.93 11.28
CA SER A 505 -13.02 16.16 12.71
C SER A 505 -13.15 14.89 13.56
N GLN A 506 -13.97 13.93 13.12
CA GLN A 506 -14.07 12.62 13.77
C GLN A 506 -12.75 11.82 13.71
N TRP A 507 -11.91 12.11 12.71
CA TRP A 507 -10.59 11.49 12.54
C TRP A 507 -9.46 12.36 13.05
N ASP A 508 -9.72 13.41 13.85
CA ASP A 508 -8.63 14.20 14.45
C ASP A 508 -7.81 13.36 15.44
N THR A 509 -8.41 12.28 15.95
CA THR A 509 -7.70 11.16 16.57
C THR A 509 -7.88 9.92 15.71
N CYS A 510 -6.81 9.17 15.50
CA CYS A 510 -6.81 7.90 14.76
C CYS A 510 -6.17 6.82 15.64
N TYR A 511 -6.79 5.66 15.71
CA TYR A 511 -6.26 4.51 16.42
C TYR A 511 -5.87 3.43 15.42
N LEU A 512 -4.67 2.91 15.58
CA LEU A 512 -4.17 1.76 14.83
C LEU A 512 -4.03 0.58 15.78
N THR A 513 -4.83 -0.47 15.56
CA THR A 513 -4.85 -1.65 16.45
C THR A 513 -4.39 -2.88 15.67
N PRO A 514 -3.24 -3.49 16.00
CA PRO A 514 -2.81 -4.72 15.37
C PRO A 514 -3.54 -5.92 15.99
N VAL A 515 -3.95 -6.88 15.16
CA VAL A 515 -4.67 -8.08 15.59
C VAL A 515 -4.09 -9.30 14.88
N THR A 516 -3.64 -10.27 15.66
CA THR A 516 -3.20 -11.58 15.17
C THR A 516 -4.39 -12.52 15.09
N ARG A 517 -4.73 -12.98 13.88
CA ARG A 517 -5.84 -13.91 13.62
C ARG A 517 -5.38 -15.36 13.71
N HIS A 518 -6.20 -16.20 14.32
CA HIS A 518 -5.92 -17.62 14.53
C HIS A 518 -6.93 -18.51 13.78
N GLU A 519 -6.47 -19.67 13.32
CA GLU A 519 -7.29 -20.63 12.56
C GLU A 519 -8.40 -21.28 13.39
N ASP A 520 -8.27 -21.30 14.71
CA ASP A 520 -9.29 -21.82 15.61
C ASP A 520 -10.47 -20.87 15.83
N GLY A 521 -10.50 -19.74 15.10
CA GLY A 521 -11.55 -18.73 15.21
C GLY A 521 -11.35 -17.78 16.39
N THR A 522 -10.16 -17.74 16.98
CA THR A 522 -9.77 -16.71 17.96
C THR A 522 -8.88 -15.64 17.33
N SER A 523 -8.73 -14.51 18.02
CA SER A 523 -7.88 -13.40 17.62
C SER A 523 -7.21 -12.79 18.86
N THR A 524 -5.96 -12.36 18.73
CA THR A 524 -5.19 -11.70 19.79
C THR A 524 -4.95 -10.24 19.43
N ILE A 525 -5.48 -9.34 20.27
CA ILE A 525 -5.33 -7.89 20.15
C ILE A 525 -3.95 -7.49 20.68
N GLY A 526 -3.19 -6.76 19.86
CA GLY A 526 -1.94 -6.14 20.26
C GLY A 526 -2.11 -4.72 20.79
N THR A 527 -1.00 -4.06 21.10
CA THR A 527 -1.00 -2.72 21.69
C THR A 527 -1.42 -1.67 20.64
N PRO A 528 -2.53 -0.94 20.84
CA PRO A 528 -2.95 0.10 19.92
C PRO A 528 -2.00 1.30 19.95
N VAL A 529 -1.81 1.94 18.80
CA VAL A 529 -1.15 3.25 18.67
C VAL A 529 -2.21 4.32 18.47
N GLN A 530 -2.14 5.37 19.27
CA GLN A 530 -2.96 6.57 19.11
C GLN A 530 -2.17 7.65 18.37
N LEU A 531 -2.76 8.18 17.31
CA LEU A 531 -2.26 9.31 16.55
C LEU A 531 -3.23 10.48 16.71
N LYS A 532 -2.69 11.70 16.83
CA LYS A 532 -3.48 12.91 16.94
C LYS A 532 -3.03 13.95 15.93
N ARG A 533 -3.98 14.65 15.31
CA ARG A 533 -3.73 15.82 14.47
C ARG A 533 -4.50 17.02 14.99
N ALA A 534 -4.03 18.22 14.69
CA ALA A 534 -4.78 19.43 14.95
C ALA A 534 -5.88 19.61 13.90
N GLY A 535 -7.11 19.93 14.34
CA GLY A 535 -8.25 20.13 13.45
C GLY A 535 -8.02 21.29 12.47
N GLY A 536 -8.42 21.12 11.21
CA GLY A 536 -8.30 22.19 10.20
C GLY A 536 -9.30 23.33 10.43
N ILE A 537 -8.85 24.57 10.24
CA ILE A 537 -9.72 25.76 10.34
C ILE A 537 -10.60 25.87 9.08
N ARG A 538 -11.89 26.13 9.28
CA ARG A 538 -12.88 26.23 8.19
C ARG A 538 -13.77 27.45 8.37
N ASN A 539 -14.35 27.94 7.27
CA ASN A 539 -15.28 29.07 7.24
C ASN A 539 -14.71 30.33 7.91
N ALA A 540 -13.41 30.57 7.75
CA ALA A 540 -12.74 31.72 8.31
C ALA A 540 -13.20 33.00 7.58
N THR A 541 -13.58 34.04 8.32
CA THR A 541 -13.97 35.33 7.77
C THR A 541 -13.43 36.47 8.63
N LEU A 542 -13.08 37.58 7.98
CA LEU A 542 -12.59 38.79 8.62
C LEU A 542 -13.62 39.92 8.48
N ARG A 543 -13.91 40.60 9.60
CA ARG A 543 -14.68 41.84 9.64
C ARG A 543 -13.83 42.93 10.26
N ARG A 544 -13.47 43.93 9.46
CA ARG A 544 -12.75 45.09 9.96
C ARG A 544 -13.71 46.15 10.53
N ARG A 545 -13.42 46.71 11.71
CA ARG A 545 -14.13 47.84 12.31
C ARG A 545 -13.13 48.91 12.74
N GLY A 546 -13.57 50.16 12.82
CA GLY A 546 -12.67 51.30 13.06
C GLY A 546 -11.79 51.19 14.32
N SER A 547 -12.23 50.49 15.37
CA SER A 547 -11.50 50.34 16.64
C SER A 547 -11.08 48.91 16.98
N TRP A 548 -11.55 47.90 16.25
CA TRP A 548 -11.24 46.48 16.47
C TRP A 548 -11.51 45.67 15.21
N ASP A 549 -10.83 44.55 15.05
CA ASP A 549 -11.12 43.59 13.98
C ASP A 549 -11.61 42.27 14.58
N LEU A 550 -12.53 41.60 13.90
CA LEU A 550 -13.11 40.34 14.34
C LEU A 550 -12.90 39.29 13.28
N VAL A 551 -12.32 38.17 13.70
CA VAL A 551 -12.16 36.99 12.87
C VAL A 551 -13.08 35.90 13.40
N THR A 552 -13.89 35.31 12.54
CA THR A 552 -14.76 34.19 12.91
C THR A 552 -14.44 32.97 12.06
N PHE A 553 -14.57 31.78 12.63
CA PHE A 553 -14.33 30.49 11.99
C PHE A 553 -15.16 29.39 12.68
N THR A 554 -15.28 28.24 12.03
CA THR A 554 -15.81 27.03 12.69
C THR A 554 -14.73 26.49 13.63
N TRP A 555 -15.08 26.25 14.90
CA TRP A 555 -14.10 25.75 15.88
C TRP A 555 -13.48 24.43 15.39
N PRO A 556 -12.15 24.32 15.32
CA PRO A 556 -11.49 23.17 14.70
C PRO A 556 -11.42 21.97 15.65
N GLY A 557 -12.40 21.07 15.55
CA GLY A 557 -12.39 19.79 16.27
C GLY A 557 -12.20 19.94 17.78
N ASP A 558 -11.22 19.23 18.33
CA ASP A 558 -10.82 19.26 19.74
C ASP A 558 -9.64 20.20 20.04
N ALA A 559 -9.38 21.18 19.15
CA ALA A 559 -8.30 22.13 19.35
C ALA A 559 -8.40 22.81 20.72
N THR A 560 -7.25 22.95 21.38
CA THR A 560 -7.09 23.65 22.65
C THR A 560 -7.17 25.16 22.45
N SER A 561 -6.55 25.67 21.39
CA SER A 561 -6.58 27.08 21.02
C SER A 561 -6.42 27.27 19.51
N VAL A 562 -6.75 28.48 19.06
CA VAL A 562 -6.44 28.98 17.72
C VAL A 562 -5.61 30.24 17.86
N GLU A 563 -4.52 30.31 17.11
CA GLU A 563 -3.63 31.47 17.05
C GLU A 563 -3.85 32.25 15.77
N LEU A 564 -3.81 33.58 15.90
CA LEU A 564 -3.84 34.53 14.80
C LEU A 564 -2.50 35.25 14.73
N ARG A 565 -1.88 35.24 13.56
CA ARG A 565 -0.68 36.01 13.24
C ARG A 565 -1.01 36.96 12.09
N ALA A 566 -0.54 38.20 12.14
CA ALA A 566 -0.61 39.09 10.98
C ALA A 566 0.80 39.31 10.46
N LEU A 567 1.00 39.01 9.19
CA LEU A 567 2.24 39.26 8.48
C LEU A 567 1.98 40.30 7.38
N PRO A 568 3.01 41.07 6.96
CA PRO A 568 2.99 41.82 5.71
C PRO A 568 2.35 41.03 4.56
N VAL A 569 1.63 41.74 3.69
CA VAL A 569 1.01 41.17 2.49
C VAL A 569 2.08 40.46 1.66
N ASP A 570 1.71 39.32 1.07
CA ASP A 570 2.57 38.44 0.27
C ASP A 570 3.73 37.75 1.03
N GLN A 571 3.87 37.96 2.35
CA GLN A 571 4.83 37.22 3.15
C GLN A 571 4.30 35.83 3.49
N PRO A 572 5.06 34.73 3.26
CA PRO A 572 4.62 33.39 3.62
C PRO A 572 4.49 33.23 5.13
N PHE A 573 3.68 32.26 5.55
CA PHE A 573 3.50 31.91 6.96
C PHE A 573 4.85 31.64 7.64
N ASP A 574 5.09 32.37 8.74
CA ASP A 574 6.25 32.20 9.60
C ASP A 574 5.76 31.84 11.02
N PRO A 575 6.03 30.62 11.51
CA PRO A 575 5.61 30.20 12.85
C PRO A 575 6.35 30.91 13.98
N ASP A 576 7.54 31.48 13.71
CA ASP A 576 8.38 32.16 14.71
C ASP A 576 7.87 33.56 15.03
N VAL A 577 7.01 34.12 14.16
CA VAL A 577 6.28 35.36 14.44
C VAL A 577 5.28 35.09 15.58
N PRO A 578 5.31 35.86 16.68
CA PRO A 578 4.40 35.66 17.80
C PRO A 578 2.95 35.93 17.38
N PRO A 579 1.97 35.18 17.90
CA PRO A 579 0.58 35.43 17.61
C PRO A 579 0.12 36.78 18.19
N LEU A 580 -0.67 37.52 17.40
CA LEU A 580 -1.39 38.69 17.87
C LEU A 580 -2.42 38.32 18.94
N VAL A 581 -3.10 37.19 18.73
CA VAL A 581 -4.13 36.67 19.62
C VAL A 581 -4.05 35.15 19.64
N SER A 582 -4.15 34.57 20.83
CA SER A 582 -4.42 33.15 21.04
C SER A 582 -5.75 33.04 21.78
N VAL A 583 -6.70 32.30 21.20
CA VAL A 583 -8.07 32.20 21.73
C VAL A 583 -8.42 30.73 21.98
N ASN A 584 -9.00 30.44 23.13
CA ASN A 584 -9.57 29.13 23.44
C ASN A 584 -11.08 29.10 23.12
N GLN A 585 -11.69 27.92 23.18
CA GLN A 585 -13.09 27.75 22.72
C GLN A 585 -14.08 28.57 23.54
N ASP A 586 -13.91 28.61 24.86
CA ASP A 586 -14.83 29.31 25.77
C ASP A 586 -14.81 30.82 25.53
N ARG A 587 -13.62 31.39 25.37
CA ARG A 587 -13.47 32.81 25.04
C ARG A 587 -14.02 33.12 23.64
N TYR A 588 -13.73 32.27 22.65
CA TYR A 588 -14.24 32.42 21.30
C TYR A 588 -15.78 32.44 21.27
N ARG A 589 -16.43 31.54 22.03
CA ARG A 589 -17.90 31.51 22.15
C ARG A 589 -18.46 32.75 22.86
N THR A 590 -17.77 33.21 23.91
CA THR A 590 -18.18 34.39 24.69
C THR A 590 -18.10 35.67 23.86
N ASP A 591 -17.01 35.84 23.12
CA ASP A 591 -16.73 37.05 22.33
C ASP A 591 -17.43 37.01 20.94
N GLY A 592 -18.05 35.87 20.59
CA GLY A 592 -18.68 35.65 19.28
C GLY A 592 -17.68 35.51 18.12
N GLY A 593 -16.39 35.34 18.44
CA GLY A 593 -15.29 35.28 17.50
C GLY A 593 -13.94 35.55 18.16
N CYS A 594 -12.90 35.70 17.34
CA CYS A 594 -11.59 36.15 17.77
C CYS A 594 -11.46 37.67 17.53
N MET A 595 -11.60 38.45 18.60
CA MET A 595 -11.39 39.89 18.56
C MET A 595 -9.90 40.23 18.65
N VAL A 596 -9.42 41.09 17.75
CA VAL A 596 -8.06 41.65 17.77
C VAL A 596 -8.12 43.06 18.37
N PRO A 597 -7.72 43.24 19.64
CA PRO A 597 -7.76 44.55 20.29
C PRO A 597 -6.82 45.53 19.60
N GLY A 598 -7.30 46.73 19.28
CA GLY A 598 -6.53 47.75 18.55
C GLY A 598 -6.58 47.62 17.01
N GLY A 599 -7.09 46.49 16.51
CA GLY A 599 -7.20 46.16 15.09
C GLY A 599 -5.94 45.52 14.51
N LEU A 600 -6.05 45.03 13.28
CA LEU A 600 -4.94 44.57 12.45
C LEU A 600 -4.12 45.76 11.91
N PRO A 601 -2.91 45.53 11.36
CA PRO A 601 -2.12 46.56 10.68
C PRO A 601 -2.96 47.39 9.69
N ALA A 602 -2.71 48.69 9.66
CA ALA A 602 -3.55 49.65 8.93
C ALA A 602 -3.19 49.68 7.44
N GLU A 603 -1.93 49.43 7.11
CA GLU A 603 -1.40 49.26 5.77
C GLU A 603 -1.89 47.98 5.06
N GLY A 604 -2.60 47.10 5.78
CA GLY A 604 -3.02 45.79 5.29
C GLY A 604 -2.05 44.68 5.71
N SER A 605 -2.54 43.44 5.75
CA SER A 605 -1.75 42.28 6.19
C SER A 605 -2.41 40.98 5.73
N THR A 606 -1.63 39.93 5.57
CA THR A 606 -2.17 38.56 5.50
C THR A 606 -2.29 38.01 6.92
N VAL A 607 -3.50 37.64 7.32
CA VAL A 607 -3.78 37.05 8.64
C VAL A 607 -3.77 35.54 8.51
N TYR A 608 -2.84 34.90 9.20
CA TYR A 608 -2.74 33.45 9.28
C TYR A 608 -3.38 32.92 10.56
N LEU A 609 -4.16 31.86 10.41
CA LEU A 609 -4.79 31.13 11.49
C LEU A 609 -4.28 29.69 11.52
N ASN A 610 -3.91 29.20 12.70
CA ASN A 610 -3.55 27.81 12.93
C ASN A 610 -4.15 27.34 14.26
N SER A 611 -4.65 26.10 14.27
CA SER A 611 -5.16 25.49 15.48
C SER A 611 -4.06 24.68 16.18
N LEU A 612 -4.22 24.54 17.49
CA LEU A 612 -3.25 23.90 18.37
C LEU A 612 -3.94 22.82 19.18
N THR A 613 -3.30 21.67 19.26
CA THR A 613 -3.68 20.58 20.16
C THR A 613 -2.42 19.95 20.75
N TYR A 614 -2.58 19.05 21.72
CA TYR A 614 -1.48 18.39 22.40
C TYR A 614 -1.67 16.89 22.44
N HIS A 615 -0.57 16.16 22.28
CA HIS A 615 -0.52 14.70 22.43
C HIS A 615 0.83 14.30 23.01
N GLY A 616 0.82 13.52 24.11
CA GLY A 616 2.06 13.11 24.79
C GLY A 616 2.94 14.27 25.27
N GLY A 617 2.35 15.42 25.59
CA GLY A 617 3.07 16.65 25.96
C GLY A 617 3.71 17.41 24.79
N GLN A 618 3.60 16.90 23.56
CA GLN A 618 4.04 17.60 22.35
C GLN A 618 2.89 18.44 21.78
N GLN A 619 3.22 19.65 21.34
CA GLN A 619 2.30 20.54 20.64
C GLN A 619 2.17 20.10 19.18
N ILE A 620 0.95 20.03 18.68
CA ILE A 620 0.61 19.72 17.30
C ILE A 620 -0.14 20.90 16.72
N THR A 621 0.31 21.37 15.57
CA THR A 621 -0.23 22.56 14.90
C THR A 621 -0.88 22.18 13.57
N SER A 622 -2.01 22.79 13.23
CA SER A 622 -2.65 22.57 11.93
C SER A 622 -1.88 23.29 10.80
N ALA A 623 -2.16 22.90 9.55
CA ALA A 623 -1.80 23.76 8.42
C ALA A 623 -2.45 25.15 8.58
N PRO A 624 -1.73 26.24 8.21
CA PRO A 624 -2.24 27.59 8.36
C PRO A 624 -3.31 27.90 7.29
N VAL A 625 -4.32 28.67 7.67
CA VAL A 625 -5.32 29.27 6.77
C VAL A 625 -5.10 30.76 6.71
N SER A 626 -5.02 31.34 5.52
CA SER A 626 -4.85 32.78 5.34
C SER A 626 -6.18 33.51 5.10
N LEU A 627 -6.25 34.74 5.58
CA LEU A 627 -7.27 35.74 5.25
C LEU A 627 -6.57 37.04 4.85
N GLU A 628 -6.98 37.63 3.75
CA GLU A 628 -6.49 38.94 3.35
C GLU A 628 -7.18 40.05 4.16
N ALA A 629 -6.39 40.88 4.84
CA ALA A 629 -6.86 42.08 5.50
C ALA A 629 -6.52 43.30 4.61
N PRO A 630 -7.50 43.87 3.88
CA PRO A 630 -7.26 45.06 3.07
C PRO A 630 -6.87 46.24 3.96
N PRO A 631 -6.13 47.24 3.48
CA PRO A 631 -5.77 48.42 4.28
C PRO A 631 -6.99 49.10 4.92
N LEU A 632 -6.80 49.71 6.09
CA LEU A 632 -7.81 50.51 6.78
C LEU A 632 -7.18 51.77 7.38
N TRP A 633 -7.22 52.87 6.63
CA TRP A 633 -6.77 54.18 7.11
C TRP A 633 -7.86 54.86 7.91
N ARG A 634 -7.47 55.40 9.07
CA ARG A 634 -8.37 55.96 10.06
C ARG A 634 -8.09 57.45 10.22
N TYR A 635 -9.11 58.24 9.99
CA TYR A 635 -9.10 59.68 10.13
C TYR A 635 -10.17 60.11 11.12
N ARG A 636 -9.96 61.27 11.74
CA ARG A 636 -10.98 61.97 12.52
C ARG A 636 -10.97 63.43 12.09
N TYR A 637 -12.11 64.09 12.23
CA TYR A 637 -12.20 65.53 12.00
C TYR A 637 -12.99 66.22 13.10
N THR A 638 -12.79 67.53 13.23
CA THR A 638 -13.56 68.38 14.13
C THR A 638 -13.95 69.68 13.45
N LEU A 639 -15.11 70.23 13.83
CA LEU A 639 -15.57 71.55 13.39
C LEU A 639 -15.42 72.55 14.54
N LYS A 640 -14.70 73.64 14.28
CA LYS A 640 -14.58 74.76 15.23
C LYS A 640 -15.44 75.92 14.73
N TRP A 641 -16.63 76.02 15.30
CA TRP A 641 -17.54 77.13 15.01
C TRP A 641 -17.03 78.42 15.67
N PRO A 642 -17.12 79.57 14.99
CA PRO A 642 -16.70 80.85 15.53
C PRO A 642 -17.59 81.26 16.73
N LEU A 643 -16.98 81.67 17.86
CA LEU A 643 -17.73 82.16 19.01
C LEU A 643 -18.38 83.53 18.69
N MET A 644 -19.68 83.68 18.98
CA MET A 644 -20.49 84.89 18.74
C MET A 644 -19.97 86.22 19.35
N LYS A 645 -18.87 86.23 20.12
CA LYS A 645 -18.46 87.40 20.93
C LYS A 645 -17.32 88.26 20.39
N LYS A 646 -16.78 87.99 19.20
CA LYS A 646 -15.90 88.96 18.50
C LYS A 646 -16.23 89.01 17.02
N VAL A 647 -17.11 89.94 16.66
CA VAL A 647 -17.29 90.38 15.28
C VAL A 647 -16.03 91.13 14.87
N THR A 648 -15.05 90.40 14.35
CA THR A 648 -14.11 90.99 13.38
C THR A 648 -14.78 90.95 12.01
N LEU A 649 -14.55 91.98 11.21
CA LEU A 649 -15.17 92.30 9.91
C LEU A 649 -15.00 91.23 8.78
N PHE A 650 -14.57 90.02 9.13
CA PHE A 650 -14.52 88.87 8.23
C PHE A 650 -15.70 87.97 8.52
N GLY A 651 -16.21 87.27 7.50
CA GLY A 651 -17.18 86.21 7.70
C GLY A 651 -16.75 85.28 8.82
N ALA A 652 -17.70 84.87 9.65
CA ALA A 652 -17.46 83.95 10.74
C ALA A 652 -17.13 82.57 10.12
N LEU A 653 -15.88 82.33 9.75
CA LEU A 653 -15.46 81.08 9.10
C LEU A 653 -15.48 79.92 10.11
N VAL A 654 -15.87 78.75 9.64
CA VAL A 654 -15.76 77.51 10.41
C VAL A 654 -14.48 76.80 9.98
N GLU A 655 -13.64 76.42 10.94
CA GLU A 655 -12.46 75.60 10.68
C GLU A 655 -12.82 74.12 10.76
N VAL A 656 -12.44 73.35 9.74
CA VAL A 656 -12.48 71.89 9.70
C VAL A 656 -11.05 71.39 9.83
N GLU A 657 -10.74 70.77 10.96
CA GLU A 657 -9.42 70.18 11.21
C GLU A 657 -9.52 68.66 11.05
N VAL A 658 -8.72 68.10 10.15
CA VAL A 658 -8.64 66.67 9.84
C VAL A 658 -7.30 66.13 10.33
N VAL A 659 -7.34 65.04 11.09
CA VAL A 659 -6.16 64.40 11.67
C VAL A 659 -6.18 62.91 11.36
N SER A 660 -5.08 62.40 10.82
CA SER A 660 -4.90 60.94 10.67
C SER A 660 -4.62 60.31 12.04
N GLN A 661 -5.39 59.28 12.40
CA GLN A 661 -4.99 58.35 13.47
C GLN A 661 -4.01 57.33 12.92
N VAL A 662 -4.30 56.78 11.73
CA VAL A 662 -3.36 56.07 10.87
C VAL A 662 -3.70 56.45 9.45
N GLY A 663 -2.79 57.14 8.75
CA GLY A 663 -3.08 57.77 7.46
C GLY A 663 -2.39 57.05 6.33
N ILE A 664 -2.76 57.41 5.10
CA ILE A 664 -2.01 57.02 3.90
C ILE A 664 -0.56 57.48 4.01
N THR A 665 0.37 56.70 3.47
CA THR A 665 1.81 57.00 3.52
C THR A 665 2.27 57.78 2.29
N ARG A 666 1.61 57.59 1.14
CA ARG A 666 1.88 58.33 -0.10
C ARG A 666 0.69 59.20 -0.48
N GLN A 667 0.97 60.44 -0.87
CA GLN A 667 -0.07 61.38 -1.29
C GLN A 667 -0.75 60.98 -2.61
N ASP A 668 -0.04 60.26 -3.48
CA ASP A 668 -0.58 59.77 -4.76
C ASP A 668 -1.72 58.76 -4.56
N ASP A 669 -1.77 58.09 -3.40
CA ASP A 669 -2.80 57.11 -3.04
C ASP A 669 -4.00 57.76 -2.33
N ALA A 670 -3.95 59.08 -2.09
CA ALA A 670 -4.97 59.83 -1.39
C ALA A 670 -6.27 59.91 -2.18
N VAL A 671 -7.38 59.67 -1.50
CA VAL A 671 -8.72 59.91 -2.05
C VAL A 671 -9.24 61.28 -1.63
N GLY A 672 -10.16 61.82 -2.44
CA GLY A 672 -10.84 63.07 -2.13
C GLY A 672 -11.75 62.92 -0.91
N MET A 673 -11.97 64.02 -0.21
CA MET A 673 -12.99 64.22 0.80
C MET A 673 -13.78 65.49 0.46
N SER A 674 -15.08 65.45 0.77
CA SER A 674 -15.99 66.56 0.49
C SER A 674 -16.80 66.85 1.75
N LEU A 675 -16.93 68.13 2.07
CA LEU A 675 -17.83 68.60 3.11
C LEU A 675 -19.22 68.76 2.48
N VAL A 676 -20.23 68.06 3.02
CA VAL A 676 -21.59 68.06 2.46
C VAL A 676 -22.55 68.68 3.46
N TYR A 677 -23.40 69.58 2.98
CA TYR A 677 -24.48 70.18 3.73
C TYR A 677 -25.83 69.63 3.27
N ASN A 678 -26.69 69.28 4.23
CA ASN A 678 -28.07 68.91 3.97
C ASN A 678 -29.01 69.60 4.98
N PRO A 679 -30.04 70.33 4.52
CA PRO A 679 -30.96 71.06 5.39
C PRO A 679 -31.91 70.15 6.19
N ASP A 680 -32.26 68.98 5.66
CA ASP A 680 -33.36 68.15 6.16
C ASP A 680 -32.87 67.01 7.07
N HIS A 681 -31.73 66.40 6.75
CA HIS A 681 -31.18 65.25 7.48
C HIS A 681 -29.65 65.21 7.50
N PHE A 682 -29.10 64.25 8.23
CA PHE A 682 -27.65 64.06 8.35
C PHE A 682 -27.08 63.40 7.08
N PRO A 683 -26.10 63.99 6.36
CA PRO A 683 -25.59 63.44 5.11
C PRO A 683 -25.02 62.02 5.25
N LEU A 684 -25.45 61.09 4.39
CA LEU A 684 -25.04 59.68 4.44
C LEU A 684 -23.96 59.31 3.42
N HIS A 685 -23.88 59.99 2.28
CA HIS A 685 -22.84 59.81 1.26
C HIS A 685 -22.56 61.14 0.52
N ALA A 686 -21.49 61.21 -0.27
CA ALA A 686 -20.99 62.46 -0.87
C ALA A 686 -21.98 63.18 -1.81
N GLY A 687 -23.06 62.51 -2.24
CA GLY A 687 -24.13 63.06 -3.08
C GLY A 687 -25.45 63.31 -2.35
N ASP A 688 -25.52 63.07 -1.04
CA ASP A 688 -26.72 63.22 -0.20
C ASP A 688 -26.92 64.66 0.31
N GLY A 689 -26.65 65.64 -0.55
CA GLY A 689 -26.69 67.05 -0.19
C GLY A 689 -25.86 67.94 -1.11
N GLN A 690 -25.64 69.17 -0.67
CA GLN A 690 -24.88 70.17 -1.40
C GLN A 690 -23.42 70.19 -0.95
N PRO A 691 -22.44 70.01 -1.87
CA PRO A 691 -21.03 70.19 -1.54
C PRO A 691 -20.74 71.62 -1.08
N VAL A 692 -20.06 71.75 0.05
CA VAL A 692 -19.67 73.04 0.63
C VAL A 692 -18.28 73.42 0.12
N PRO A 693 -18.09 74.61 -0.48
CA PRO A 693 -16.77 75.08 -0.89
C PRO A 693 -15.82 75.26 0.31
N LEU A 694 -14.62 74.68 0.22
CA LEU A 694 -13.58 74.70 1.23
C LEU A 694 -12.39 75.55 0.76
N TYR A 695 -11.86 76.38 1.65
CA TYR A 695 -10.59 77.08 1.49
C TYR A 695 -9.47 76.26 2.15
N LEU A 696 -8.37 76.05 1.42
CA LEU A 696 -7.15 75.37 1.94
C LEU A 696 -6.23 76.32 2.71
N GLU A 697 -6.37 77.62 2.46
CA GLU A 697 -5.71 78.68 3.22
C GLU A 697 -6.78 79.55 3.87
N ARG A 698 -6.52 80.03 5.09
CA ARG A 698 -7.47 80.88 5.79
C ARG A 698 -7.68 82.19 5.00
N PRO A 699 -8.91 82.50 4.53
CA PRO A 699 -9.20 83.71 3.77
C PRO A 699 -8.73 85.01 4.46
N THR A 700 -8.09 85.91 3.70
CA THR A 700 -7.56 87.20 4.15
C THR A 700 -8.30 88.40 3.53
N LYS A 701 -7.96 89.65 3.90
CA LYS A 701 -8.67 90.86 3.41
C LYS A 701 -8.44 91.11 1.92
N ASP A 702 -7.30 90.67 1.43
CA ASP A 702 -6.82 90.95 0.07
C ASP A 702 -7.51 90.05 -0.97
N GLY A 703 -8.25 89.02 -0.51
CA GLY A 703 -8.92 88.04 -1.36
C GLY A 703 -7.94 87.17 -2.16
N GLY A 704 -8.46 86.39 -3.11
CA GLY A 704 -7.65 85.59 -4.04
C GLY A 704 -7.44 84.12 -3.66
N GLN A 705 -7.96 83.66 -2.51
CA GLN A 705 -7.94 82.23 -2.17
C GLN A 705 -8.92 81.43 -3.02
N GLU A 706 -8.46 80.28 -3.53
CA GLU A 706 -9.30 79.35 -4.27
C GLU A 706 -10.19 78.52 -3.33
N THR A 707 -11.35 78.11 -3.85
CA THR A 707 -12.24 77.19 -3.15
C THR A 707 -12.27 75.85 -3.85
N HIS A 708 -12.35 74.78 -3.07
CA HIS A 708 -12.38 73.41 -3.54
C HIS A 708 -13.58 72.69 -2.93
N THR A 709 -14.35 71.97 -3.75
CA THR A 709 -15.46 71.12 -3.28
C THR A 709 -15.04 69.69 -2.97
N ALA A 710 -13.81 69.32 -3.37
CA ALA A 710 -13.15 68.08 -3.04
C ALA A 710 -11.68 68.37 -2.74
N VAL A 711 -11.19 67.83 -1.62
CA VAL A 711 -9.81 68.01 -1.13
C VAL A 711 -9.22 66.63 -0.85
N LEU A 712 -7.95 66.39 -1.18
CA LEU A 712 -7.33 65.09 -0.87
C LEU A 712 -7.14 64.91 0.64
N LEU A 713 -7.31 63.68 1.13
CA LEU A 713 -6.96 63.34 2.51
C LEU A 713 -5.48 63.69 2.79
N PRO A 714 -5.16 64.17 4.01
CA PRO A 714 -3.78 64.40 4.39
C PRO A 714 -3.01 63.09 4.57
N PRO A 715 -1.68 63.11 4.34
CA PRO A 715 -0.82 61.98 4.63
C PRO A 715 -0.65 61.77 6.14
N HIS A 716 -0.17 60.60 6.54
CA HIS A 716 -0.01 60.24 7.94
C HIS A 716 0.84 61.26 8.71
N GLY A 717 0.35 61.68 9.87
CA GLY A 717 1.04 62.59 10.79
C GLY A 717 0.95 64.06 10.40
N VAL A 718 0.33 64.40 9.28
CA VAL A 718 0.18 65.80 8.83
C VAL A 718 -1.27 66.25 9.09
N PRO A 719 -1.54 67.07 10.11
CA PRO A 719 -2.88 67.64 10.30
C PRO A 719 -3.19 68.63 9.16
N MET A 720 -4.44 68.65 8.72
CA MET A 720 -4.93 69.57 7.69
C MET A 720 -6.07 70.42 8.26
N SER A 721 -5.93 71.74 8.15
CA SER A 721 -7.02 72.69 8.43
C SER A 721 -7.59 73.23 7.12
N MET A 722 -8.90 73.26 7.05
CA MET A 722 -9.67 73.86 5.96
C MET A 722 -10.70 74.82 6.56
N TRP A 723 -11.20 75.76 5.77
CA TRP A 723 -12.21 76.71 6.21
C TRP A 723 -13.39 76.76 5.25
N PHE A 724 -14.60 77.01 5.75
CA PHE A 724 -15.75 77.36 4.89
C PHE A 724 -16.52 78.54 5.44
N ASP A 725 -17.11 79.34 4.55
CA ASP A 725 -18.08 80.36 4.94
C ASP A 725 -19.45 79.68 5.10
N HIS A 726 -20.02 79.80 6.29
CA HIS A 726 -21.31 79.20 6.58
C HIS A 726 -22.47 80.17 6.32
N LYS A 727 -22.25 81.44 5.98
CA LYS A 727 -23.33 82.45 5.87
C LYS A 727 -24.48 82.03 4.95
N ASP A 728 -24.15 81.37 3.84
CA ASP A 728 -25.12 80.98 2.81
C ASP A 728 -25.81 79.64 3.09
N LEU A 729 -25.41 78.95 4.16
CA LEU A 729 -26.06 77.71 4.61
C LEU A 729 -27.31 78.05 5.47
N GLY A 730 -28.39 77.28 5.35
CA GLY A 730 -29.51 77.36 6.29
C GLY A 730 -29.24 76.58 7.59
N PRO A 731 -30.21 76.50 8.53
CA PRO A 731 -30.21 75.47 9.56
C PRO A 731 -30.19 74.08 8.93
N GLY A 732 -29.34 73.17 9.45
CA GLY A 732 -29.17 71.85 8.86
C GLY A 732 -27.94 71.12 9.40
N TYR A 733 -27.49 70.09 8.68
CA TYR A 733 -26.34 69.26 9.03
C TYR A 733 -25.22 69.39 8.02
N VAL A 734 -24.00 69.40 8.52
CA VAL A 734 -22.77 69.38 7.74
C VAL A 734 -21.98 68.14 8.14
N ARG A 735 -21.49 67.36 7.18
CA ARG A 735 -20.66 66.18 7.43
C ARG A 735 -19.52 66.10 6.44
N LEU A 736 -18.32 65.79 6.92
CA LEU A 736 -17.18 65.48 6.07
C LEU A 736 -17.28 64.01 5.63
N LEU A 737 -17.17 63.76 4.34
CA LEU A 737 -17.33 62.44 3.75
C LEU A 737 -16.13 62.13 2.84
N VAL A 738 -15.65 60.89 2.90
CA VAL A 738 -14.65 60.40 1.94
C VAL A 738 -15.35 60.20 0.60
N ASN A 739 -14.80 60.81 -0.44
CA ASN A 739 -15.27 60.82 -1.81
C ASN A 739 -14.30 60.05 -2.70
N ALA A 740 -14.10 58.77 -2.37
CA ALA A 740 -13.39 57.83 -3.25
C ALA A 740 -14.36 57.26 -4.30
N ARG A 741 -13.86 56.93 -5.48
CA ARG A 741 -14.68 56.26 -6.51
C ARG A 741 -15.08 54.86 -6.02
N PRO A 742 -16.32 54.39 -6.29
CA PRO A 742 -16.63 52.97 -6.11
C PRO A 742 -15.64 52.14 -6.93
N ALA A 743 -15.10 51.07 -6.37
CA ALA A 743 -14.27 50.14 -7.14
C ALA A 743 -15.13 49.53 -8.25
N VAL A 744 -14.93 49.96 -9.49
CA VAL A 744 -15.47 49.28 -10.68
C VAL A 744 -14.45 48.20 -11.04
N ALA A 745 -14.89 46.95 -11.07
CA ALA A 745 -14.01 45.83 -11.41
C ALA A 745 -13.37 46.06 -12.80
N GLY A 746 -12.04 46.18 -12.84
CA GLY A 746 -11.27 46.14 -14.09
C GLY A 746 -10.70 47.45 -14.63
N THR A 747 -10.78 48.59 -13.94
CA THR A 747 -10.04 49.81 -14.35
C THR A 747 -8.82 50.06 -13.48
N GLU A 748 -7.63 50.01 -14.09
CA GLU A 748 -6.38 50.50 -13.51
C GLU A 748 -6.50 52.00 -13.23
N GLY A 749 -6.71 52.33 -11.96
CA GLY A 749 -6.67 53.68 -11.43
C GLY A 749 -6.08 53.65 -10.03
N HIS A 750 -5.07 54.47 -9.79
CA HIS A 750 -4.43 54.62 -8.48
C HIS A 750 -5.46 55.20 -7.49
N GLY A 751 -6.03 54.33 -6.65
CA GLY A 751 -7.00 54.70 -5.61
C GLY A 751 -7.61 53.47 -4.96
N HIS A 752 -7.54 53.40 -3.63
CA HIS A 752 -8.15 52.32 -2.87
C HIS A 752 -9.66 52.50 -2.71
N ALA A 753 -10.38 51.39 -2.56
CA ALA A 753 -11.84 51.40 -2.41
C ALA A 753 -12.29 52.09 -1.11
N LEU A 754 -13.54 52.56 -1.06
CA LEU A 754 -14.10 53.30 0.08
C LEU A 754 -13.99 52.52 1.41
N GLU A 755 -14.11 51.19 1.36
CA GLU A 755 -13.99 50.30 2.51
C GLU A 755 -12.61 50.34 3.20
N CYS A 756 -11.59 50.88 2.54
CA CYS A 756 -10.27 51.05 3.12
C CYS A 756 -10.14 52.34 3.97
N TYR A 757 -11.18 53.16 4.05
CA TYR A 757 -11.16 54.43 4.77
C TYR A 757 -12.23 54.48 5.86
N ALA A 758 -11.82 54.85 7.07
CA ALA A 758 -12.71 55.13 8.18
C ALA A 758 -12.53 56.58 8.64
N LEU A 759 -13.57 57.39 8.47
CA LEU A 759 -13.62 58.77 8.96
C LEU A 759 -14.55 58.84 10.18
N THR A 760 -14.00 59.22 11.32
CA THR A 760 -14.75 59.32 12.58
C THR A 760 -15.42 60.69 12.69
N ASP A 761 -16.75 60.69 12.77
CA ASP A 761 -17.54 61.91 12.99
C ASP A 761 -17.33 62.47 14.42
N PRO A 762 -17.21 63.80 14.57
CA PRO A 762 -17.29 64.44 15.89
C PRO A 762 -18.72 64.35 16.46
N PRO A 763 -18.95 64.72 17.74
CA PRO A 763 -20.28 64.75 18.32
C PRO A 763 -21.30 65.50 17.44
N LEU A 764 -22.49 64.94 17.26
CA LEU A 764 -23.53 65.46 16.35
C LEU A 764 -23.87 66.95 16.58
N SER A 765 -23.71 67.45 17.82
CA SER A 765 -23.91 68.86 18.16
C SER A 765 -22.96 69.82 17.42
N LEU A 766 -21.77 69.36 17.04
CA LEU A 766 -20.78 70.13 16.27
C LEU A 766 -21.02 70.08 14.77
N LEU A 767 -21.82 69.11 14.30
CA LEU A 767 -22.15 68.90 12.89
C LEU A 767 -23.44 69.62 12.49
N ARG A 768 -24.20 70.14 13.46
CA ARG A 768 -25.45 70.86 13.22
C ARG A 768 -25.23 72.36 13.16
N LYS A 769 -25.58 72.97 12.04
CA LYS A 769 -25.77 74.42 11.96
C LYS A 769 -27.14 74.76 12.53
N ARG A 770 -27.16 75.64 13.53
CA ARG A 770 -28.38 76.08 14.21
C ARG A 770 -28.96 77.34 13.61
#